data_AF-A0A7I7SI37-F1
#
_entry.id   AF-A0A7I7SI37-F1
#
_cell.length_a   1.000
_cell.length_b   1.000
_cell.length_c   1.000
_cell.angle_alpha   90.00
_cell.angle_beta   90.00
_cell.angle_gamma   90.00
#
_symmetry.space_group_name_H-M   'P 1'
#
loop_
_entity.id
_entity.type
_entity.pdbx_description
1 polymer ?
#
loop_
_entity_poly.entity_id
_entity_poly.type
_entity_poly.pdbx_seq_one_letter_code
_entity_poly.pdbx_strand_id
1 'polypeptide(L)'
;MKWVTYTDGGLERTGVVHDGQIHAVTPGVTLLELVGRGADGLRAAGQEALRSPAAITPLNGAALRAPLPRPPSIRDTLCFLEHMRNCQAALGRGRDLADTWYRVPAFYFACPTTVLGPFDDAPMAPGSAWQDFELEIAAVIGVTGSDLSVEQAEEAIIGYTIFNDWSARDLQQLEGQLGIGQGKGKDSGVTLGPYLVTPDELGDYRTDGKLALAVSAAVNDVEIGSGSTGSMDWTFAEVISYLSRGVTLVPGDVIGSGTVPTCTLLEHLDPDDPQAFPGWLRDGDVVTLRVQGLGQTRQRVRATPPPQRLAVRPRPDDAPSQRPNPAPAQVPYRRGLHTVGDRVWAWTLPDGGFGWSNAGLVAGDGESLLVDTLFDLPLTREMLDAMGAITRHAPISHAVLTHANGDHVNGTQLLDGAVRIVAASATAAEIDNGPEPAMLARTQVADLGPVATRYARDRFEHFDFSGITVRNADTTFDDRFDIEIGGRTVTVLNLGPAHTAADSVVHVPDAGVLFAGDLLFVGCTPIVWAGPIDNWIAACDTMIGLSAQTIVPGHGPVCGPEAIAAVGDYLRFVVACADEGHRRGWSFTETADRIDLGGFADWLDAERIVANIHRRYRELDDATPTLDLMRLMRLQAEWLATRTRARR
;
A
#
# COMPACT_ATOMS: atom_id res chain seq x y z
N MET A 1 18.54 -37.18 3.90
CA MET A 1 17.13 -37.44 4.29
C MET A 1 16.27 -36.17 4.21
N LYS A 2 14.97 -36.32 3.91
CA LYS A 2 13.96 -35.25 3.99
C LYS A 2 13.00 -35.49 5.16
N TRP A 3 12.91 -34.54 6.08
CA TRP A 3 12.10 -34.64 7.29
C TRP A 3 10.87 -33.74 7.23
N VAL A 4 9.75 -34.22 7.77
CA VAL A 4 8.49 -33.48 7.89
C VAL A 4 7.93 -33.52 9.30
N THR A 5 7.22 -32.46 9.64
CA THR A 5 6.22 -32.44 10.71
C THR A 5 4.86 -32.35 10.06
N TYR A 6 3.90 -33.18 10.45
CA TYR A 6 2.58 -33.26 9.83
C TYR A 6 1.50 -33.62 10.85
N THR A 7 0.24 -33.43 10.49
CA THR A 7 -0.90 -33.86 11.32
C THR A 7 -1.55 -35.12 10.76
N ASP A 8 -1.86 -36.06 11.66
CA ASP A 8 -2.52 -37.33 11.35
C ASP A 8 -3.51 -37.63 12.49
N GLY A 9 -4.80 -37.74 12.17
CA GLY A 9 -5.86 -37.87 13.18
C GLY A 9 -5.91 -36.73 14.20
N GLY A 10 -5.47 -35.52 13.83
CA GLY A 10 -5.41 -34.34 14.71
C GLY A 10 -4.20 -34.29 15.65
N LEU A 11 -3.29 -35.27 15.58
CA LEU A 11 -2.05 -35.29 16.35
C LEU A 11 -0.87 -34.88 15.47
N GLU A 12 0.05 -34.09 16.04
CA GLU A 12 1.33 -33.77 15.40
C GLU A 12 2.25 -35.00 15.40
N ARG A 13 2.85 -35.30 14.24
CA ARG A 13 3.77 -36.41 14.03
C ARG A 13 5.00 -35.92 13.26
N THR A 14 6.11 -36.61 13.49
CA THR A 14 7.37 -36.42 12.77
C THR A 14 7.62 -37.64 11.88
N GLY A 15 8.19 -37.44 10.69
CA GLY A 15 8.54 -38.55 9.81
C GLY A 15 9.60 -38.19 8.78
N VAL A 16 10.17 -39.23 8.17
CA VAL A 16 11.09 -39.12 7.03
C VAL A 16 10.34 -39.45 5.74
N VAL A 17 10.58 -38.65 4.71
CA VAL A 17 9.97 -38.84 3.38
C VAL A 17 10.84 -39.76 2.55
N HIS A 18 10.24 -40.81 1.99
CA HIS A 18 10.88 -41.74 1.05
C HIS A 18 9.82 -42.29 0.09
N ASP A 19 10.13 -42.34 -1.20
CA ASP A 19 9.25 -42.87 -2.26
C ASP A 19 7.80 -42.35 -2.23
N GLY A 20 7.62 -41.05 -1.94
CA GLY A 20 6.31 -40.41 -1.87
C GLY A 20 5.48 -40.76 -0.63
N GLN A 21 6.10 -41.37 0.38
CA GLN A 21 5.48 -41.72 1.65
C GLN A 21 6.23 -41.12 2.83
N ILE A 22 5.50 -40.85 3.91
CA ILE A 22 6.01 -40.38 5.19
C ILE A 22 6.10 -41.60 6.11
N HIS A 23 7.32 -41.94 6.50
CA HIS A 23 7.62 -42.98 7.47
C HIS A 23 7.73 -42.34 8.85
N ALA A 24 6.70 -42.51 9.66
CA ALA A 24 6.60 -41.85 10.95
C ALA A 24 7.57 -42.45 11.98
N VAL A 25 8.22 -41.60 12.76
CA VAL A 25 8.90 -42.03 13.99
C VAL A 25 7.88 -42.34 15.09
N THR A 26 8.36 -42.85 16.22
CA THR A 26 7.55 -43.09 17.42
C THR A 26 6.70 -41.86 17.79
N PRO A 27 5.38 -42.02 18.04
CA PRO A 27 4.53 -40.91 18.47
C PRO A 27 5.09 -40.16 19.68
N GLY A 28 4.94 -38.83 19.67
CA GLY A 28 5.45 -37.95 20.72
C GLY A 28 6.89 -37.46 20.52
N VAL A 29 7.67 -38.07 19.62
CA VAL A 29 9.00 -37.58 19.25
C VAL A 29 8.87 -36.43 18.25
N THR A 30 9.38 -35.26 18.62
CA THR A 30 9.34 -34.07 17.75
C THR A 30 10.57 -33.97 16.86
N LEU A 31 10.47 -33.28 15.71
CA LEU A 31 11.65 -33.03 14.87
C LEU A 31 12.71 -32.21 15.59
N LEU A 32 12.31 -31.26 16.45
CA LEU A 32 13.23 -30.47 17.27
C LEU A 32 14.05 -31.35 18.23
N GLU A 33 13.42 -32.33 18.89
CA GLU A 33 14.12 -33.29 19.73
C GLU A 33 15.11 -34.14 18.93
N LEU A 34 14.77 -34.53 17.70
CA LEU A 34 15.68 -35.29 16.83
C LEU A 34 16.86 -34.43 16.35
N VAL A 35 16.60 -33.16 16.03
CA VAL A 35 17.65 -32.18 15.71
C VAL A 35 18.62 -32.02 16.89
N GLY A 36 18.10 -31.99 18.12
CA GLY A 36 18.90 -31.95 19.35
C GLY A 36 19.76 -33.19 19.61
N ARG A 37 19.56 -34.30 18.88
CA ARG A 37 20.44 -35.49 18.93
C ARG A 37 21.63 -35.40 17.98
N GLY A 38 21.78 -34.29 17.25
CA GLY A 38 22.81 -34.08 16.24
C GLY A 38 22.61 -34.93 14.98
N ALA A 39 23.50 -34.75 14.00
CA ALA A 39 23.37 -35.36 12.67
C ALA A 39 23.30 -36.90 12.71
N ASP A 40 24.10 -37.55 13.55
CA ASP A 40 24.11 -39.01 13.68
C ASP A 40 22.83 -39.55 14.32
N GLY A 41 22.33 -38.87 15.36
CA GLY A 41 21.08 -39.23 16.02
C GLY A 41 19.87 -39.05 15.11
N LEU A 42 19.83 -37.94 14.35
CA LEU A 42 18.80 -37.70 13.35
C LEU A 42 18.84 -38.79 12.26
N ARG A 43 20.02 -39.09 11.71
CA ARG A 43 20.18 -40.13 10.69
C ARG A 43 19.75 -41.51 11.19
N ALA A 44 20.15 -41.91 12.39
CA ALA A 44 19.77 -43.18 13.00
C ALA A 44 18.25 -43.29 13.18
N ALA A 45 17.60 -42.22 13.65
CA ALA A 45 16.15 -42.18 13.78
C ALA A 45 15.43 -42.29 12.42
N GLY A 46 15.98 -41.67 11.37
CA GLY A 46 15.43 -41.78 10.01
C GLY A 46 15.57 -43.19 9.45
N GLN A 47 16.73 -43.82 9.63
CA GLN A 47 16.95 -45.22 9.21
C GLN A 47 16.03 -46.20 9.96
N GLU A 48 15.79 -45.96 11.26
CA GLU A 48 14.81 -46.73 12.03
C GLU A 48 13.40 -46.55 11.46
N ALA A 49 12.96 -45.31 11.21
CA ALA A 49 11.64 -45.03 10.67
C ALA A 49 11.44 -45.68 9.29
N LEU A 50 12.47 -45.71 8.44
CA LEU A 50 12.40 -46.40 7.14
C LEU A 50 12.29 -47.92 7.30
N ARG A 51 12.98 -48.52 8.28
CA ARG A 51 12.99 -49.96 8.51
C ARG A 51 11.75 -50.47 9.26
N SER A 52 11.28 -49.72 10.25
CA SER A 52 10.17 -50.11 11.14
C SER A 52 9.34 -48.88 11.54
N PRO A 53 8.59 -48.28 10.59
CA PRO A 53 7.81 -47.07 10.84
C PRO A 53 6.69 -47.31 11.85
N ALA A 54 6.41 -46.32 12.69
CA ALA A 54 5.25 -46.36 13.58
C ALA A 54 3.91 -46.19 12.81
N ALA A 55 3.97 -45.53 11.65
CA ALA A 55 2.90 -45.43 10.67
C ALA A 55 3.49 -45.04 9.33
N ILE A 56 2.77 -45.36 8.25
CA ILE A 56 3.11 -44.96 6.90
C ILE A 56 1.93 -44.14 6.36
N THR A 57 2.20 -42.90 5.96
CA THR A 57 1.19 -41.98 5.43
C THR A 57 1.60 -41.54 4.02
N PRO A 58 0.71 -41.57 3.00
CA PRO A 58 1.02 -40.97 1.71
C PRO A 58 1.39 -39.48 1.88
N LEU A 59 2.49 -39.03 1.26
CA LEU A 59 2.88 -37.62 1.30
C LEU A 59 1.83 -36.74 0.61
N ASN A 60 1.29 -37.24 -0.50
CA ASN A 60 0.21 -36.56 -1.21
C ASN A 60 -1.06 -36.52 -0.33
N GLY A 61 -1.58 -35.32 -0.07
CA GLY A 61 -2.73 -35.09 0.79
C GLY A 61 -2.41 -35.09 2.29
N ALA A 62 -1.15 -35.27 2.70
CA ALA A 62 -0.76 -35.09 4.09
C ALA A 62 -0.85 -33.62 4.50
N ALA A 63 -1.42 -33.35 5.68
CA ALA A 63 -1.48 -32.02 6.26
C ALA A 63 -0.14 -31.65 6.89
N LEU A 64 0.81 -31.19 6.06
CA LEU A 64 2.14 -30.78 6.50
C LEU A 64 2.08 -29.50 7.35
N ARG A 65 2.89 -29.46 8.40
CA ARG A 65 3.20 -28.26 9.19
C ARG A 65 4.59 -27.75 8.79
N ALA A 66 5.00 -26.62 9.36
CA ALA A 66 6.40 -26.23 9.33
C ALA A 66 7.27 -27.37 9.89
N PRO A 67 8.44 -27.70 9.30
CA PRO A 67 9.32 -28.75 9.83
C PRO A 67 9.66 -28.52 11.30
N LEU A 68 9.92 -27.26 11.67
CA LEU A 68 10.08 -26.81 13.04
C LEU A 68 8.98 -25.78 13.36
N PRO A 69 7.81 -26.19 13.89
CA PRO A 69 6.71 -25.25 14.17
C PRO A 69 7.00 -24.22 15.26
N ARG A 70 7.98 -24.51 16.12
CA ARG A 70 8.35 -23.68 17.29
C ARG A 70 9.89 -23.71 17.45
N PRO A 71 10.64 -23.08 16.53
CA PRO A 71 12.09 -23.02 16.66
C PRO A 71 12.48 -22.20 17.91
N PRO A 72 13.63 -22.48 18.56
CA PRO A 72 14.07 -21.71 19.73
C PRO A 72 14.32 -20.24 19.42
N SER A 73 14.94 -19.96 18.26
CA SER A 73 15.08 -18.61 17.72
C SER A 73 15.07 -18.60 16.21
N ILE A 74 14.74 -17.45 15.63
CA ILE A 74 14.85 -17.19 14.20
C ILE A 74 15.68 -15.91 14.04
N ARG A 75 16.78 -16.01 13.30
CA ARG A 75 17.62 -14.87 12.93
C ARG A 75 17.65 -14.81 11.43
N ASP A 76 16.95 -13.84 10.87
CA ASP A 76 16.96 -13.66 9.44
C ASP A 76 18.02 -12.66 9.03
N THR A 77 18.75 -12.99 7.97
CA THR A 77 20.02 -12.35 7.59
C THR A 77 19.88 -11.70 6.22
N LEU A 78 20.87 -10.92 5.77
CA LEU A 78 20.83 -10.27 4.47
C LEU A 78 22.07 -10.67 3.66
N CYS A 79 22.13 -11.94 3.24
CA CYS A 79 23.29 -12.50 2.55
C CYS A 79 23.44 -12.06 1.10
N PHE A 80 22.39 -11.51 0.49
CA PHE A 80 22.37 -11.06 -0.90
C PHE A 80 22.46 -9.53 -0.97
N LEU A 81 23.66 -9.01 -1.26
CA LEU A 81 23.86 -7.56 -1.39
C LEU A 81 23.14 -7.00 -2.61
N GLU A 82 22.97 -7.79 -3.67
CA GLU A 82 22.21 -7.37 -4.85
C GLU A 82 20.73 -7.07 -4.53
N HIS A 83 20.09 -7.87 -3.67
CA HIS A 83 18.75 -7.59 -3.17
C HIS A 83 18.70 -6.21 -2.48
N MET A 84 19.70 -5.88 -1.66
CA MET A 84 19.79 -4.57 -1.01
C MET A 84 19.94 -3.42 -2.01
N ARG A 85 20.72 -3.61 -3.08
CA ARG A 85 20.87 -2.61 -4.14
C ARG A 85 19.56 -2.39 -4.88
N ASN A 86 18.81 -3.46 -5.16
CA ASN A 86 17.53 -3.38 -5.85
C ASN A 86 16.48 -2.68 -4.97
N CYS A 87 16.41 -3.01 -3.68
CA CYS A 87 15.56 -2.32 -2.72
C CYS A 87 15.90 -0.81 -2.60
N GLN A 88 17.18 -0.43 -2.60
CA GLN A 88 17.55 0.99 -2.60
C GLN A 88 17.11 1.72 -3.88
N ALA A 89 17.27 1.07 -5.04
CA ALA A 89 16.85 1.63 -6.32
C ALA A 89 15.33 1.84 -6.36
N ALA A 90 14.57 0.82 -5.96
CA ALA A 90 13.12 0.85 -5.87
C ALA A 90 12.60 1.98 -4.95
N LEU A 91 13.38 2.33 -3.91
CA LEU A 91 13.10 3.43 -3.00
C LEU A 91 13.67 4.78 -3.44
N GLY A 92 14.23 4.89 -4.66
CA GLY A 92 14.80 6.11 -5.21
C GLY A 92 16.10 6.58 -4.53
N ARG A 93 16.82 5.68 -3.85
CA ARG A 93 18.04 5.98 -3.07
C ARG A 93 19.35 5.65 -3.82
N GLY A 94 19.28 5.29 -5.09
CA GLY A 94 20.43 4.80 -5.87
C GLY A 94 20.75 3.32 -5.57
N ARG A 95 21.96 2.87 -5.93
CA ARG A 95 22.40 1.46 -5.76
C ARG A 95 23.63 1.30 -4.86
N ASP A 96 24.14 2.41 -4.32
CA ASP A 96 25.38 2.40 -3.54
C ASP A 96 25.11 1.98 -2.09
N LEU A 97 25.64 0.82 -1.72
CA LEU A 97 25.61 0.35 -0.33
C LEU A 97 26.70 1.03 0.49
N ALA A 98 26.36 1.41 1.73
CA ALA A 98 27.33 1.90 2.71
C ALA A 98 28.42 0.85 3.00
N ASP A 99 29.64 1.30 3.31
CA ASP A 99 30.81 0.46 3.60
C ASP A 99 30.53 -0.68 4.61
N THR A 100 29.68 -0.43 5.61
CA THR A 100 29.29 -1.40 6.63
C THR A 100 28.75 -2.71 6.06
N TRP A 101 28.03 -2.69 4.94
CA TRP A 101 27.46 -3.89 4.28
C TRP A 101 28.54 -4.90 3.84
N TYR A 102 29.75 -4.43 3.59
CA TYR A 102 30.89 -5.25 3.17
C TYR A 102 31.76 -5.70 4.35
N ARG A 103 31.48 -5.23 5.56
CA ARG A 103 32.31 -5.47 6.75
C ARG A 103 31.70 -6.45 7.72
N VAL A 104 30.37 -6.47 7.84
CA VAL A 104 29.63 -7.37 8.73
C VAL A 104 28.32 -7.81 8.07
N PRO A 105 27.88 -9.06 8.27
CA PRO A 105 26.58 -9.50 7.82
C PRO A 105 25.49 -8.84 8.69
N ALA A 106 24.44 -8.35 8.04
CA ALA A 106 23.26 -7.79 8.71
C ALA A 106 22.25 -8.90 9.02
N PHE A 107 21.52 -8.75 10.14
CA PHE A 107 20.45 -9.65 10.53
C PHE A 107 19.48 -8.97 11.51
N TYR A 108 18.30 -9.55 11.68
CA TYR A 108 17.35 -9.19 12.73
C TYR A 108 16.72 -10.46 13.34
N PHE A 109 15.98 -10.29 14.44
CA PHE A 109 15.25 -11.39 15.06
C PHE A 109 13.81 -11.43 14.55
N ALA A 110 13.43 -12.54 13.91
CA ALA A 110 12.05 -12.80 13.55
C ALA A 110 11.33 -13.52 14.70
N CYS A 111 10.01 -13.34 14.80
CA CYS A 111 9.21 -13.84 15.92
C CYS A 111 8.93 -15.36 15.77
N PRO A 112 9.44 -16.25 16.64
CA PRO A 112 9.22 -17.69 16.47
C PRO A 112 7.77 -18.14 16.62
N THR A 113 6.91 -17.32 17.22
CA THR A 113 5.49 -17.64 17.42
C THR A 113 4.64 -17.40 16.18
N THR A 114 5.20 -16.80 15.12
CA THR A 114 4.49 -16.46 13.88
C THR A 114 4.84 -17.42 12.74
N VAL A 115 5.47 -18.56 13.07
CA VAL A 115 5.81 -19.59 12.09
C VAL A 115 4.55 -20.23 11.50
N LEU A 116 4.48 -20.23 10.17
CA LEU A 116 3.44 -20.84 9.36
C LEU A 116 3.99 -22.09 8.66
N GLY A 117 3.12 -23.08 8.46
CA GLY A 117 3.41 -24.24 7.63
C GLY A 117 3.42 -23.91 6.13
N PRO A 118 3.96 -24.82 5.30
CA PRO A 118 4.19 -24.60 3.87
C PRO A 118 2.92 -24.37 3.05
N PHE A 119 1.75 -24.73 3.60
CA PHE A 119 0.45 -24.63 2.94
C PHE A 119 -0.61 -23.95 3.83
N ASP A 120 -0.19 -23.32 4.92
CA ASP A 120 -1.08 -22.52 5.76
C ASP A 120 -1.46 -21.23 5.02
N ASP A 121 -2.62 -20.68 5.37
CA ASP A 121 -2.97 -19.32 4.96
C ASP A 121 -2.05 -18.31 5.66
N ALA A 122 -1.59 -17.31 4.91
CA ALA A 122 -0.70 -16.26 5.41
C ALA A 122 -1.48 -15.00 5.75
N PRO A 123 -1.47 -14.53 7.01
CA PRO A 123 -2.17 -13.30 7.37
C PRO A 123 -1.41 -12.08 6.86
N MET A 124 -2.12 -11.11 6.30
CA MET A 124 -1.58 -9.77 6.09
C MET A 124 -1.30 -9.11 7.44
N ALA A 125 -0.24 -8.31 7.54
CA ALA A 125 0.01 -7.53 8.75
C ALA A 125 -1.17 -6.58 8.99
N PRO A 126 -1.72 -6.50 10.23
CA PRO A 126 -2.82 -5.61 10.53
C PRO A 126 -2.54 -4.16 10.12
N GLY A 127 -3.37 -3.63 9.21
CA GLY A 127 -3.30 -2.25 8.73
C GLY A 127 -2.23 -2.00 7.67
N SER A 128 -1.59 -3.05 7.14
CA SER A 128 -0.66 -2.91 6.00
C SER A 128 -1.43 -2.85 4.68
N ALA A 129 -1.04 -1.91 3.83
CA ALA A 129 -1.43 -1.83 2.43
C ALA A 129 -0.35 -2.39 1.48
N TRP A 130 0.90 -2.54 1.94
CA TRP A 130 2.02 -3.05 1.14
C TRP A 130 2.54 -4.39 1.66
N GLN A 131 1.65 -5.37 1.66
CA GLN A 131 2.03 -6.73 1.99
C GLN A 131 2.86 -7.34 0.85
N ASP A 132 3.95 -7.99 1.23
CA ASP A 132 4.96 -8.57 0.36
C ASP A 132 5.37 -9.96 0.87
N PHE A 133 6.00 -10.72 -0.02
CA PHE A 133 6.67 -11.99 0.26
C PHE A 133 8.17 -11.86 -0.04
N GLU A 134 8.97 -12.73 0.53
CA GLU A 134 10.42 -12.77 0.33
C GLU A 134 10.88 -14.23 0.27
N LEU A 135 11.24 -14.72 -0.92
CA LEU A 135 11.71 -16.10 -1.09
C LEU A 135 13.15 -16.25 -0.62
N GLU A 136 13.33 -17.11 0.36
CA GLU A 136 14.60 -17.42 0.98
C GLU A 136 14.79 -18.93 1.19
N ILE A 137 15.98 -19.28 1.68
CA ILE A 137 16.22 -20.57 2.33
C ILE A 137 16.74 -20.31 3.73
N ALA A 138 16.62 -21.30 4.61
CA ALA A 138 17.20 -21.22 5.95
C ALA A 138 18.08 -22.43 6.25
N ALA A 139 19.17 -22.17 6.95
CA ALA A 139 19.99 -23.19 7.61
C ALA A 139 19.47 -23.43 9.03
N VAL A 140 19.45 -24.69 9.46
CA VAL A 140 19.05 -25.07 10.82
C VAL A 140 20.26 -25.57 11.59
N ILE A 141 20.45 -25.06 12.80
CA ILE A 141 21.55 -25.47 13.70
C ILE A 141 21.23 -26.84 14.31
N GLY A 142 22.19 -27.77 14.31
CA GLY A 142 22.08 -29.10 14.91
C GLY A 142 22.91 -29.32 16.16
N VAL A 143 23.88 -28.45 16.43
CA VAL A 143 24.83 -28.60 17.53
C VAL A 143 24.94 -27.27 18.27
N THR A 144 24.91 -27.33 19.60
CA THR A 144 25.11 -26.16 20.45
C THR A 144 26.52 -25.60 20.29
N GLY A 145 26.66 -24.29 20.15
CA GLY A 145 27.97 -23.65 20.03
C GLY A 145 27.96 -22.14 20.20
N SER A 146 29.10 -21.57 20.59
CA SER A 146 29.35 -20.13 20.64
C SER A 146 30.75 -19.84 20.09
N ASP A 147 30.95 -18.65 19.56
CA ASP A 147 32.22 -18.17 19.00
C ASP A 147 32.82 -19.16 17.97
N LEU A 148 31.95 -19.72 17.13
CA LEU A 148 32.30 -20.74 16.14
C LEU A 148 33.21 -20.15 15.06
N SER A 149 34.21 -20.93 14.64
CA SER A 149 34.90 -20.67 13.37
C SER A 149 33.95 -20.88 12.18
N VAL A 150 34.32 -20.41 10.99
CA VAL A 150 33.52 -20.61 9.76
C VAL A 150 33.35 -22.11 9.47
N GLU A 151 34.39 -22.91 9.68
CA GLU A 151 34.35 -24.36 9.47
C GLU A 151 33.42 -25.05 10.48
N GLN A 152 33.52 -24.68 11.76
CA GLN A 152 32.63 -25.20 12.80
C GLN A 152 31.17 -24.78 12.57
N ALA A 153 30.96 -23.57 12.04
CA ALA A 153 29.66 -23.04 11.69
C ALA A 153 29.00 -23.82 10.53
N GLU A 154 29.76 -24.17 9.49
CA GLU A 154 29.28 -25.04 8.40
C GLU A 154 28.93 -26.44 8.93
N GLU A 155 29.78 -27.03 9.77
CA GLU A 155 29.55 -28.35 10.38
C GLU A 155 28.34 -28.37 11.34
N ALA A 156 28.01 -27.22 11.94
CA ALA A 156 26.87 -27.10 12.84
C ALA A 156 25.51 -27.13 12.10
N ILE A 157 25.47 -27.00 10.77
CA ILE A 157 24.24 -27.01 9.99
C ILE A 157 23.72 -28.45 9.84
N ILE A 158 22.54 -28.73 10.38
CA ILE A 158 21.91 -30.07 10.30
C ILE A 158 21.03 -30.25 9.07
N GLY A 159 20.60 -29.16 8.45
CA GLY A 159 19.76 -29.17 7.27
C GLY A 159 19.25 -27.80 6.86
N TYR A 160 18.52 -27.81 5.74
CA TYR A 160 17.98 -26.62 5.09
C TYR A 160 16.48 -26.76 4.85
N THR A 161 15.78 -25.63 4.81
CA THR A 161 14.35 -25.53 4.49
C THR A 161 14.09 -24.29 3.63
N ILE A 162 12.97 -24.24 2.89
CA ILE A 162 12.49 -22.97 2.33
C ILE A 162 12.06 -22.08 3.50
N PHE A 163 12.32 -20.79 3.35
CA PHE A 163 11.93 -19.73 4.26
C PHE A 163 11.22 -18.65 3.45
N ASN A 164 10.05 -18.21 3.90
CA ASN A 164 9.37 -17.03 3.34
C ASN A 164 9.22 -15.99 4.44
N ASP A 165 9.79 -14.82 4.24
CA ASP A 165 9.68 -13.71 5.17
C ASP A 165 8.50 -12.79 4.77
N TRP A 166 7.40 -12.86 5.52
CA TRP A 166 6.23 -12.04 5.18
C TRP A 166 6.42 -10.61 5.64
N SER A 167 6.44 -9.69 4.68
CA SER A 167 6.88 -8.31 4.88
C SER A 167 5.75 -7.30 4.65
N ALA A 168 5.47 -6.48 5.66
CA ALA A 168 4.63 -5.29 5.52
C ALA A 168 5.52 -4.07 5.30
N ARG A 169 5.75 -3.70 4.04
CA ARG A 169 6.77 -2.72 3.63
C ARG A 169 6.50 -1.31 4.14
N ASP A 170 5.24 -0.96 4.28
CA ASP A 170 4.78 0.30 4.83
C ASP A 170 5.09 0.42 6.33
N LEU A 171 4.74 -0.60 7.12
CA LEU A 171 5.07 -0.66 8.55
C LEU A 171 6.58 -0.74 8.78
N GLN A 172 7.28 -1.56 7.98
CA GLN A 172 8.74 -1.66 7.98
C GLN A 172 9.40 -0.29 7.72
N GLN A 173 8.91 0.46 6.74
CA GLN A 173 9.45 1.79 6.42
C GLN A 173 9.21 2.79 7.56
N LEU A 174 8.03 2.76 8.20
CA LEU A 174 7.72 3.62 9.33
C LEU A 174 8.61 3.32 10.55
N GLU A 175 8.72 2.05 10.93
CA GLU A 175 9.52 1.62 12.09
C GLU A 175 11.02 1.83 11.86
N GLY A 176 11.49 1.68 10.62
CA GLY A 176 12.89 1.90 10.25
C GLY A 176 13.41 3.30 10.61
N GLN A 177 12.53 4.30 10.71
CA GLN A 177 12.87 5.67 11.13
C GLN A 177 13.38 5.73 12.58
N LEU A 178 13.01 4.76 13.42
CA LEU A 178 13.44 4.69 14.82
C LEU A 178 14.88 4.18 14.97
N GLY A 179 15.41 3.48 13.95
CA GLY A 179 16.77 2.95 13.95
C GLY A 179 17.02 1.83 14.97
N ILE A 180 15.97 1.16 15.47
CA ILE A 180 16.06 0.10 16.49
C ILE A 180 15.85 -1.33 15.95
N GLY A 181 15.75 -1.50 14.63
CA GLY A 181 15.53 -2.79 13.98
C GLY A 181 14.10 -2.99 13.47
N GLN A 182 13.80 -4.23 13.07
CA GLN A 182 12.50 -4.63 12.52
C GLN A 182 11.51 -4.99 13.64
N GLY A 183 10.24 -4.65 13.46
CA GLY A 183 9.15 -4.97 14.40
C GLY A 183 7.89 -5.44 13.67
N LYS A 184 6.83 -4.65 13.71
CA LYS A 184 5.54 -4.96 13.09
C LYS A 184 5.60 -5.14 11.58
N GLY A 185 6.62 -4.58 10.91
CA GLY A 185 6.90 -4.88 9.51
C GLY A 185 7.19 -6.36 9.20
N LYS A 186 7.59 -7.15 10.20
CA LYS A 186 8.02 -8.57 10.05
C LYS A 186 7.25 -9.55 10.97
N ASP A 187 6.33 -9.06 11.82
CA ASP A 187 5.56 -9.88 12.75
C ASP A 187 4.41 -10.67 12.07
N SER A 188 4.11 -10.42 10.79
CA SER A 188 2.97 -11.05 10.11
C SER A 188 3.13 -12.56 9.91
N GLY A 189 4.35 -13.03 9.68
CA GLY A 189 4.64 -14.46 9.65
C GLY A 189 5.99 -14.80 9.05
N VAL A 190 6.44 -16.02 9.34
CA VAL A 190 7.54 -16.68 8.63
C VAL A 190 7.04 -18.04 8.17
N THR A 191 7.10 -18.36 6.89
CA THR A 191 6.78 -19.74 6.45
C THR A 191 8.03 -20.59 6.37
N LEU A 192 8.00 -21.77 6.98
CA LEU A 192 9.04 -22.78 6.85
C LEU A 192 8.47 -24.03 6.19
N GLY A 193 9.20 -24.61 5.24
CA GLY A 193 8.93 -25.96 4.76
C GLY A 193 9.20 -26.15 3.27
N PRO A 194 8.60 -27.18 2.63
CA PRO A 194 7.83 -28.25 3.25
C PRO A 194 8.69 -29.25 4.04
N TYR A 195 10.01 -29.23 3.86
CA TYR A 195 10.93 -30.22 4.44
C TYR A 195 12.08 -29.55 5.19
N LEU A 196 12.60 -30.25 6.20
CA LEU A 196 13.99 -30.09 6.63
C LEU A 196 14.83 -31.13 5.87
N VAL A 197 15.69 -30.66 4.97
CA VAL A 197 16.52 -31.50 4.09
C VAL A 197 17.96 -31.53 4.61
N THR A 198 18.51 -32.71 4.86
CA THR A 198 19.88 -32.83 5.36
C THR A 198 20.91 -32.56 4.27
N PRO A 199 22.13 -32.06 4.61
CA PRO A 199 23.12 -31.63 3.62
C PRO A 199 23.53 -32.70 2.60
N ASP A 200 23.52 -33.98 2.97
CA ASP A 200 23.86 -35.11 2.09
C ASP A 200 22.92 -35.26 0.89
N GLU A 201 21.65 -34.84 0.99
CA GLU A 201 20.69 -34.86 -0.13
C GLU A 201 20.91 -33.72 -1.12
N LEU A 202 21.68 -32.71 -0.72
CA LEU A 202 21.90 -31.51 -1.50
C LEU A 202 23.31 -31.43 -2.07
N GLY A 203 24.12 -32.48 -1.87
CA GLY A 203 25.52 -32.54 -2.32
C GLY A 203 25.68 -32.24 -3.82
N ASP A 204 24.79 -32.76 -4.65
CA ASP A 204 24.82 -32.58 -6.11
C ASP A 204 24.52 -31.14 -6.56
N TYR A 205 23.99 -30.29 -5.68
CA TYR A 205 23.73 -28.88 -5.98
C TYR A 205 24.86 -27.94 -5.51
N ARG A 206 25.94 -28.47 -4.94
CA ARG A 206 27.08 -27.64 -4.53
C ARG A 206 27.93 -27.29 -5.75
N THR A 207 28.10 -26.00 -6.00
CA THR A 207 28.96 -25.45 -7.08
C THR A 207 29.94 -24.47 -6.45
N ASP A 208 31.24 -24.64 -6.72
CA ASP A 208 32.32 -23.81 -6.16
C ASP A 208 32.27 -23.67 -4.62
N GLY A 209 31.90 -24.77 -3.93
CA GLY A 209 31.77 -24.82 -2.48
C GLY A 209 30.47 -24.25 -1.90
N LYS A 210 29.68 -23.53 -2.71
CA LYS A 210 28.40 -22.94 -2.31
C LYS A 210 27.23 -23.85 -2.66
N LEU A 211 26.18 -23.81 -1.84
CA LEU A 211 24.92 -24.47 -2.14
C LEU A 211 24.13 -23.63 -3.16
N ALA A 212 24.08 -24.06 -4.42
CA ALA A 212 23.54 -23.31 -5.54
C ALA A 212 22.20 -23.90 -6.03
N LEU A 213 21.13 -23.64 -5.29
CA LEU A 213 19.78 -24.07 -5.61
C LEU A 213 19.11 -23.05 -6.52
N ALA A 214 18.50 -23.50 -7.61
CA ALA A 214 17.60 -22.64 -8.39
C ALA A 214 16.30 -22.37 -7.62
N VAL A 215 15.80 -21.14 -7.70
CA VAL A 215 14.57 -20.70 -7.03
C VAL A 215 13.63 -19.97 -8.00
N SER A 216 12.34 -20.03 -7.72
CA SER A 216 11.32 -19.27 -8.44
C SER A 216 10.16 -18.88 -7.50
N ALA A 217 9.67 -17.65 -7.64
CA ALA A 217 8.51 -17.14 -6.92
C ALA A 217 7.40 -16.73 -7.88
N ALA A 218 6.16 -17.10 -7.56
CA ALA A 218 4.99 -16.75 -8.34
C ALA A 218 3.83 -16.26 -7.47
N VAL A 219 3.06 -15.31 -7.97
CA VAL A 219 1.80 -14.83 -7.38
C VAL A 219 0.67 -15.14 -8.36
N ASN A 220 -0.38 -15.81 -7.90
CA ASN A 220 -1.52 -16.22 -8.73
C ASN A 220 -1.10 -16.94 -10.03
N ASP A 221 -0.11 -17.85 -9.90
CA ASP A 221 0.50 -18.62 -10.98
C ASP A 221 1.26 -17.80 -12.04
N VAL A 222 1.46 -16.49 -11.82
CA VAL A 222 2.34 -15.62 -12.62
C VAL A 222 3.70 -15.52 -11.93
N GLU A 223 4.78 -15.83 -12.67
CA GLU A 223 6.14 -15.70 -12.14
C GLU A 223 6.49 -14.22 -11.89
N ILE A 224 6.94 -13.93 -10.67
CA ILE A 224 7.40 -12.62 -10.24
C ILE A 224 8.92 -12.53 -10.37
N GLY A 225 9.64 -13.59 -10.00
CA GLY A 225 11.09 -13.61 -10.05
C GLY A 225 11.68 -15.00 -9.90
N SER A 226 12.95 -15.12 -10.29
CA SER A 226 13.73 -16.35 -10.18
C SER A 226 15.20 -16.03 -9.95
N GLY A 227 15.94 -16.98 -9.39
CA GLY A 227 17.33 -16.75 -9.02
C GLY A 227 18.05 -18.00 -8.55
N SER A 228 19.16 -17.79 -7.84
CA SER A 228 19.93 -18.89 -7.25
C SER A 228 20.49 -18.53 -5.88
N THR A 229 20.48 -19.48 -4.96
CA THR A 229 21.14 -19.33 -3.66
C THR A 229 22.67 -19.29 -3.78
N GLY A 230 23.23 -19.65 -4.94
CA GLY A 230 24.67 -19.57 -5.21
C GLY A 230 25.21 -18.14 -5.28
N SER A 231 24.33 -17.14 -5.47
CA SER A 231 24.71 -15.71 -5.53
C SER A 231 24.83 -15.04 -4.17
N MET A 232 24.78 -15.79 -3.05
CA MET A 232 25.04 -15.23 -1.73
C MET A 232 26.45 -14.59 -1.66
N ASP A 233 26.51 -13.35 -1.21
CA ASP A 233 27.73 -12.63 -0.91
C ASP A 233 28.33 -13.08 0.43
N TRP A 234 27.46 -13.33 1.42
CA TRP A 234 27.82 -13.95 2.71
C TRP A 234 27.30 -15.39 2.76
N THR A 235 28.17 -16.35 3.01
CA THR A 235 27.76 -17.76 3.19
C THR A 235 27.10 -17.98 4.55
N PHE A 236 26.24 -18.99 4.68
CA PHE A 236 25.69 -19.39 5.99
C PHE A 236 26.78 -19.62 7.04
N ALA A 237 27.90 -20.24 6.66
CA ALA A 237 29.04 -20.48 7.54
C ALA A 237 29.64 -19.18 8.11
N GLU A 238 29.86 -18.17 7.27
CA GLU A 238 30.35 -16.86 7.70
C GLU A 238 29.37 -16.14 8.62
N VAL A 239 28.08 -16.18 8.27
CA VAL A 239 27.03 -15.52 9.05
C VAL A 239 26.84 -16.21 10.39
N ILE A 240 26.76 -17.55 10.44
CA ILE A 240 26.63 -18.31 11.69
C ILE A 240 27.85 -18.09 12.60
N SER A 241 29.07 -18.07 12.03
CA SER A 241 30.27 -17.71 12.77
C SER A 241 30.13 -16.32 13.40
N TYR A 242 29.66 -15.33 12.64
CA TYR A 242 29.40 -13.98 13.16
C TYR A 242 28.31 -13.94 14.24
N LEU A 243 27.17 -14.61 14.01
CA LEU A 243 26.01 -14.66 14.91
C LEU A 243 26.31 -15.35 16.24
N SER A 244 27.27 -16.26 16.26
CA SER A 244 27.68 -17.00 17.45
C SER A 244 28.64 -16.22 18.36
N ARG A 245 29.12 -15.03 17.96
CA ARG A 245 30.07 -14.23 18.74
C ARG A 245 29.45 -13.78 20.06
N GLY A 246 29.96 -14.30 21.18
CA GLY A 246 29.47 -14.02 22.53
C GLY A 246 28.04 -14.50 22.82
N VAL A 247 27.46 -15.35 21.95
CA VAL A 247 26.09 -15.87 22.10
C VAL A 247 26.06 -17.36 21.72
N THR A 248 25.44 -18.18 22.57
CA THR A 248 25.23 -19.61 22.27
C THR A 248 24.08 -19.80 21.29
N LEU A 249 24.37 -20.43 20.15
CA LEU A 249 23.38 -21.02 19.24
C LEU A 249 22.99 -22.42 19.75
N VAL A 250 21.72 -22.78 19.60
CA VAL A 250 21.18 -24.06 20.07
C VAL A 250 20.55 -24.87 18.94
N PRO A 251 20.47 -26.21 19.05
CA PRO A 251 19.81 -27.04 18.06
C PRO A 251 18.37 -26.59 17.80
N GLY A 252 18.04 -26.42 16.52
CA GLY A 252 16.77 -25.91 16.05
C GLY A 252 16.72 -24.41 15.80
N ASP A 253 17.76 -23.64 16.16
CA ASP A 253 17.87 -22.25 15.72
C ASP A 253 17.82 -22.19 14.18
N VAL A 254 17.01 -21.26 13.66
CA VAL A 254 16.77 -21.08 12.23
C VAL A 254 17.46 -19.80 11.78
N ILE A 255 18.33 -19.92 10.78
CA ILE A 255 19.08 -18.80 10.20
C ILE A 255 18.60 -18.62 8.76
N GLY A 256 17.83 -17.56 8.51
CA GLY A 256 17.35 -17.20 7.17
C GLY A 256 18.47 -16.61 6.32
N SER A 257 18.40 -16.76 5.01
CA SER A 257 19.44 -16.27 4.09
C SER A 257 19.30 -14.79 3.75
N GLY A 258 18.13 -14.20 3.97
CA GLY A 258 17.72 -13.04 3.22
C GLY A 258 17.22 -13.42 1.84
N THR A 259 16.52 -12.48 1.23
CA THR A 259 15.79 -12.69 -0.02
C THR A 259 16.72 -12.92 -1.20
N VAL A 260 16.45 -14.00 -1.95
CA VAL A 260 17.12 -14.20 -3.23
C VAL A 260 16.71 -13.06 -4.18
N PRO A 261 17.65 -12.37 -4.84
CA PRO A 261 17.33 -11.22 -5.69
C PRO A 261 16.20 -11.52 -6.68
N THR A 262 15.37 -10.52 -6.93
CA THR A 262 14.13 -10.54 -7.74
C THR A 262 12.95 -11.31 -7.15
N CYS A 263 13.14 -12.07 -6.06
CA CYS A 263 12.10 -12.93 -5.50
C CYS A 263 11.32 -12.27 -4.36
N THR A 264 10.98 -11.00 -4.54
CA THR A 264 10.11 -10.18 -3.69
C THR A 264 9.44 -9.11 -4.54
N LEU A 265 8.26 -8.59 -4.18
CA LEU A 265 7.57 -7.59 -4.99
C LEU A 265 8.31 -6.25 -4.97
N LEU A 266 8.85 -5.82 -3.83
CA LEU A 266 9.50 -4.52 -3.68
C LEU A 266 10.58 -4.25 -4.75
N GLU A 267 11.32 -5.27 -5.19
CA GLU A 267 12.38 -5.11 -6.21
C GLU A 267 11.85 -4.76 -7.62
N HIS A 268 10.56 -4.99 -7.88
CA HIS A 268 9.90 -4.71 -9.17
C HIS A 268 9.21 -3.34 -9.21
N LEU A 269 9.34 -2.59 -8.13
CA LEU A 269 8.85 -1.23 -8.07
C LEU A 269 9.88 -0.30 -8.73
N ASP A 270 9.48 0.30 -9.85
CA ASP A 270 10.22 1.40 -10.47
C ASP A 270 9.50 2.73 -10.23
N PRO A 271 10.11 3.70 -9.50
CA PRO A 271 9.53 5.03 -9.36
C PRO A 271 9.30 5.76 -10.69
N ASP A 272 10.09 5.46 -11.72
CA ASP A 272 10.00 6.08 -13.04
C ASP A 272 9.01 5.35 -13.97
N ASP A 273 8.64 4.10 -13.64
CA ASP A 273 7.61 3.31 -14.35
C ASP A 273 6.71 2.55 -13.35
N PRO A 274 5.84 3.26 -12.60
CA PRO A 274 5.01 2.65 -11.57
C PRO A 274 3.94 1.70 -12.14
N GLN A 275 3.64 1.78 -13.44
CA GLN A 275 2.67 0.90 -14.11
C GLN A 275 3.23 -0.51 -14.35
N ALA A 276 4.56 -0.67 -14.37
CA ALA A 276 5.21 -1.97 -14.48
C ALA A 276 5.19 -2.78 -13.17
N PHE A 277 4.88 -2.14 -12.04
CA PHE A 277 4.83 -2.82 -10.75
C PHE A 277 3.65 -3.80 -10.71
N PRO A 278 3.86 -5.10 -10.39
CA PRO A 278 2.80 -6.11 -10.36
C PRO A 278 1.74 -5.89 -9.26
N GLY A 279 1.93 -4.90 -8.39
CA GLY A 279 1.06 -4.60 -7.25
C GLY A 279 1.49 -5.30 -5.97
N TRP A 280 0.97 -4.81 -4.84
CA TRP A 280 1.13 -5.45 -3.53
C TRP A 280 0.15 -6.60 -3.34
N LEU A 281 0.45 -7.52 -2.42
CA LEU A 281 -0.42 -8.66 -2.14
C LEU A 281 -1.75 -8.21 -1.52
N ARG A 282 -2.84 -8.81 -1.99
CA ARG A 282 -4.22 -8.58 -1.55
C ARG A 282 -4.81 -9.86 -0.93
N ASP A 283 -5.96 -9.69 -0.26
CA ASP A 283 -6.73 -10.84 0.24
C ASP A 283 -7.07 -11.81 -0.90
N GLY A 284 -6.80 -13.10 -0.67
CA GLY A 284 -7.09 -14.15 -1.63
C GLY A 284 -5.96 -14.48 -2.60
N ASP A 285 -4.94 -13.63 -2.73
CA ASP A 285 -3.75 -13.90 -3.55
C ASP A 285 -3.04 -15.17 -3.09
N VAL A 286 -2.45 -15.89 -4.04
CA VAL A 286 -1.71 -17.12 -3.77
C VAL A 286 -0.24 -16.91 -4.10
N VAL A 287 0.62 -17.02 -3.10
CA VAL A 287 2.07 -17.02 -3.27
C VAL A 287 2.56 -18.46 -3.36
N THR A 288 3.31 -18.80 -4.41
CA THR A 288 3.94 -20.11 -4.59
C THR A 288 5.44 -19.98 -4.76
N LEU A 289 6.20 -20.62 -3.87
CA LEU A 289 7.65 -20.52 -3.83
C LEU A 289 8.26 -21.90 -4.05
N ARG A 290 9.23 -22.01 -4.95
CA ARG A 290 9.89 -23.26 -5.29
C ARG A 290 11.38 -23.12 -5.14
N VAL A 291 12.00 -24.13 -4.53
CA VAL A 291 13.45 -24.22 -4.40
C VAL A 291 13.87 -25.64 -4.75
N GLN A 292 14.82 -25.74 -5.68
CA GLN A 292 15.37 -27.02 -6.11
C GLN A 292 15.89 -27.81 -4.90
N GLY A 293 15.58 -29.11 -4.84
CA GLY A 293 15.95 -29.97 -3.71
C GLY A 293 15.10 -29.81 -2.44
N LEU A 294 14.60 -28.61 -2.13
CA LEU A 294 13.83 -28.30 -0.91
C LEU A 294 12.31 -28.38 -1.09
N GLY A 295 11.80 -28.32 -2.31
CA GLY A 295 10.38 -28.51 -2.62
C GLY A 295 9.64 -27.21 -2.92
N GLN A 296 8.40 -27.11 -2.45
CA GLN A 296 7.50 -25.99 -2.73
C GLN A 296 6.64 -25.64 -1.52
N THR A 297 6.44 -24.34 -1.29
CA THR A 297 5.38 -23.80 -0.43
C THR A 297 4.30 -23.14 -1.29
N ARG A 298 3.06 -23.10 -0.80
CA ARG A 298 1.95 -22.42 -1.46
C ARG A 298 0.98 -21.89 -0.41
N GLN A 299 0.97 -20.58 -0.19
CA GLN A 299 0.17 -19.93 0.83
C GLN A 299 -0.88 -19.01 0.19
N ARG A 300 -2.09 -18.97 0.75
CA ARG A 300 -3.07 -17.96 0.36
C ARG A 300 -3.06 -16.82 1.36
N VAL A 301 -2.92 -15.60 0.87
CA VAL A 301 -2.93 -14.36 1.66
C VAL A 301 -4.34 -14.12 2.20
N ARG A 302 -4.43 -13.72 3.47
CA ARG A 302 -5.67 -13.42 4.19
C ARG A 302 -5.63 -12.02 4.78
N ALA A 303 -6.59 -11.17 4.42
CA ALA A 303 -6.77 -9.90 5.11
C ALA A 303 -7.00 -10.13 6.61
N THR A 304 -6.41 -9.26 7.42
CA THR A 304 -6.65 -9.20 8.87
C THR A 304 -7.44 -7.95 9.22
N PRO A 305 -8.18 -7.95 10.34
CA PRO A 305 -8.86 -6.74 10.80
C PRO A 305 -7.88 -5.59 11.03
N PRO A 306 -8.31 -4.32 10.81
CA PRO A 306 -7.47 -3.17 11.05
C PRO A 306 -7.04 -3.09 12.53
N PRO A 307 -5.83 -2.60 12.82
CA PRO A 307 -5.33 -2.51 14.18
C PRO A 307 -6.10 -1.44 14.96
N GLN A 308 -6.16 -1.61 16.28
CA GLN A 308 -6.64 -0.53 17.14
C GLN A 308 -5.64 0.64 17.08
N ARG A 309 -6.07 1.79 16.56
CA ARG A 309 -5.23 2.99 16.49
C ARG A 309 -4.87 3.49 17.89
N LEU A 310 -3.58 3.70 18.13
CA LEU A 310 -3.10 4.37 19.33
C LEU A 310 -3.31 5.89 19.20
N ALA A 311 -3.58 6.56 20.32
CA ALA A 311 -3.64 8.02 20.32
C ALA A 311 -2.27 8.61 19.97
N VAL A 312 -2.25 9.51 18.97
CA VAL A 312 -1.03 10.23 18.58
C VAL A 312 -0.53 11.03 19.78
N ARG A 313 0.76 10.92 20.07
CA ARG A 313 1.39 11.70 21.14
C ARG A 313 1.61 13.12 20.62
N PRO A 314 1.06 14.16 21.30
CA PRO A 314 1.30 15.52 20.88
C PRO A 314 2.79 15.84 21.00
N ARG A 315 3.35 16.53 20.03
CA ARG A 315 4.70 17.10 20.17
C ARG A 315 4.60 18.30 21.11
N PRO A 316 5.51 18.46 22.08
CA PRO A 316 5.45 19.56 23.05
C PRO A 316 5.37 20.95 22.42
N ASP A 317 5.98 21.13 21.24
CA ASP A 317 6.10 22.44 20.56
C ASP A 317 5.05 22.67 19.46
N ASP A 318 4.19 21.68 19.20
CA ASP A 318 3.14 21.83 18.18
C ASP A 318 1.90 22.47 18.80
N ALA A 319 1.57 23.68 18.30
CA ALA A 319 0.26 24.26 18.56
C ALA A 319 -0.83 23.37 17.91
N PRO A 320 -2.00 23.20 18.54
CA PRO A 320 -3.13 22.52 17.91
C PRO A 320 -3.43 23.16 16.54
N SER A 321 -3.42 22.35 15.49
CA SER A 321 -3.86 22.75 14.15
C SER A 321 -5.38 22.96 14.21
N GLN A 322 -5.84 24.20 14.37
CA GLN A 322 -7.22 24.56 14.06
C GLN A 322 -7.23 25.15 12.66
N ARG A 323 -7.80 24.40 11.71
CA ARG A 323 -7.98 24.80 10.32
C ARG A 323 -9.46 25.05 10.02
N PRO A 324 -10.09 26.11 10.58
CA PRO A 324 -11.47 26.41 10.26
C PRO A 324 -11.56 26.88 8.81
N ASN A 325 -12.48 26.31 8.03
CA ASN A 325 -12.85 26.88 6.74
C ASN A 325 -13.71 28.13 6.98
N PRO A 326 -13.28 29.32 6.53
CA PRO A 326 -13.98 30.57 6.83
C PRO A 326 -15.16 30.84 5.90
N ALA A 327 -15.38 30.02 4.86
CA ALA A 327 -16.40 30.32 3.85
C ALA A 327 -17.83 30.23 4.42
N PRO A 328 -18.74 31.07 3.92
CA PRO A 328 -20.16 31.00 4.29
C PRO A 328 -20.77 29.69 3.80
N ALA A 329 -21.70 29.15 4.59
CA ALA A 329 -22.37 27.89 4.30
C ALA A 329 -23.90 28.08 4.26
N GLN A 330 -24.56 27.58 3.22
CA GLN A 330 -26.03 27.57 3.13
C GLN A 330 -26.67 26.53 4.06
N VAL A 331 -25.93 25.47 4.38
CA VAL A 331 -26.30 24.45 5.39
C VAL A 331 -25.19 24.32 6.43
N PRO A 332 -25.45 23.78 7.63
CA PRO A 332 -24.41 23.63 8.65
C PRO A 332 -23.23 22.78 8.14
N TYR A 333 -22.04 23.38 8.06
CA TYR A 333 -20.84 22.67 7.62
C TYR A 333 -20.26 21.83 8.76
N ARG A 334 -20.81 20.62 8.92
CA ARG A 334 -20.41 19.62 9.92
C ARG A 334 -20.46 18.24 9.31
N ARG A 335 -19.57 17.35 9.74
CA ARG A 335 -19.55 15.94 9.32
C ARG A 335 -20.96 15.34 9.40
N GLY A 336 -21.46 14.83 8.28
CA GLY A 336 -22.77 14.18 8.20
C GLY A 336 -23.60 14.52 6.95
N LEU A 337 -24.81 13.97 6.92
CA LEU A 337 -25.79 14.10 5.83
C LEU A 337 -26.69 15.32 6.04
N HIS A 338 -26.83 16.15 5.01
CA HIS A 338 -27.64 17.38 5.02
C HIS A 338 -28.56 17.44 3.82
N THR A 339 -29.81 17.86 4.03
CA THR A 339 -30.74 18.13 2.92
C THR A 339 -30.33 19.43 2.23
N VAL A 340 -30.13 19.37 0.91
CA VAL A 340 -29.72 20.52 0.07
C VAL A 340 -30.74 20.87 -1.02
N GLY A 341 -31.73 20.01 -1.22
CA GLY A 341 -32.85 20.23 -2.14
C GLY A 341 -33.96 19.21 -1.90
N ASP A 342 -35.04 19.29 -2.68
CA ASP A 342 -36.13 18.33 -2.56
C ASP A 342 -35.66 16.92 -2.94
N ARG A 343 -35.59 16.03 -1.93
CA ARG A 343 -35.04 14.67 -2.06
C ARG A 343 -33.61 14.65 -2.63
N VAL A 344 -32.82 15.67 -2.27
CA VAL A 344 -31.39 15.77 -2.58
C VAL A 344 -30.61 16.06 -1.30
N TRP A 345 -29.55 15.29 -1.05
CA TRP A 345 -28.71 15.39 0.12
C TRP A 345 -27.24 15.51 -0.24
N ALA A 346 -26.48 16.20 0.60
CA ALA A 346 -25.03 16.25 0.56
C ALA A 346 -24.46 15.62 1.84
N TRP A 347 -23.50 14.71 1.68
CA TRP A 347 -22.61 14.30 2.75
C TRP A 347 -21.44 15.28 2.80
N THR A 348 -21.22 15.93 3.95
CA THR A 348 -20.16 16.94 4.07
C THR A 348 -19.08 16.54 5.06
N LEU A 349 -17.83 16.93 4.80
CA LEU A 349 -16.66 16.64 5.63
C LEU A 349 -15.79 17.89 5.86
N PRO A 350 -15.92 18.59 7.00
CA PRO A 350 -15.00 19.66 7.37
C PRO A 350 -13.58 19.13 7.66
N ASP A 351 -12.53 19.91 7.42
CA ASP A 351 -12.53 21.32 6.98
C ASP A 351 -12.69 21.53 5.47
N GLY A 352 -12.64 20.45 4.67
CA GLY A 352 -12.63 20.54 3.21
C GLY A 352 -11.22 20.66 2.62
N GLY A 353 -10.18 20.44 3.41
CA GLY A 353 -8.82 20.30 2.89
C GLY A 353 -8.61 18.99 2.14
N PHE A 354 -7.34 18.60 1.95
CA PHE A 354 -6.96 17.36 1.28
C PHE A 354 -7.74 16.13 1.78
N GLY A 355 -8.40 15.42 0.86
CA GLY A 355 -9.11 14.17 1.12
C GLY A 355 -10.47 14.32 1.82
N TRP A 356 -10.83 15.53 2.26
CA TRP A 356 -12.11 15.81 2.90
C TRP A 356 -13.10 16.35 1.88
N SER A 357 -13.55 15.48 0.98
CA SER A 357 -14.51 15.79 -0.07
C SER A 357 -15.97 15.65 0.39
N ASN A 358 -16.89 16.30 -0.31
CA ASN A 358 -18.31 16.08 -0.19
C ASN A 358 -18.78 15.04 -1.22
N ALA A 359 -19.88 14.37 -0.90
CA ALA A 359 -20.57 13.45 -1.79
C ALA A 359 -22.08 13.73 -1.79
N GLY A 360 -22.82 13.15 -2.73
CA GLY A 360 -24.23 13.47 -2.97
C GLY A 360 -25.15 12.25 -3.02
N LEU A 361 -26.42 12.45 -2.65
CA LEU A 361 -27.49 11.48 -2.91
C LEU A 361 -28.70 12.20 -3.51
N VAL A 362 -29.17 11.70 -4.65
CA VAL A 362 -30.35 12.19 -5.37
C VAL A 362 -31.38 11.07 -5.41
N ALA A 363 -32.53 11.22 -4.74
CA ALA A 363 -33.56 10.17 -4.74
C ALA A 363 -34.74 10.53 -5.66
N GLY A 364 -35.11 9.59 -6.52
CA GLY A 364 -36.38 9.54 -7.24
C GLY A 364 -37.32 8.51 -6.62
N ASP A 365 -38.42 8.21 -7.30
CA ASP A 365 -39.39 7.20 -6.84
C ASP A 365 -38.85 5.78 -6.97
N GLY A 366 -38.51 5.18 -5.82
CA GLY A 366 -38.08 3.79 -5.72
C GLY A 366 -36.60 3.54 -6.05
N GLU A 367 -35.82 4.57 -6.39
CA GLU A 367 -34.39 4.45 -6.65
C GLU A 367 -33.64 5.77 -6.40
N SER A 368 -32.32 5.68 -6.21
CA SER A 368 -31.45 6.83 -5.98
C SER A 368 -30.18 6.77 -6.83
N LEU A 369 -29.60 7.95 -7.07
CA LEU A 369 -28.28 8.14 -7.65
C LEU A 369 -27.32 8.68 -6.58
N LEU A 370 -26.17 8.02 -6.43
CA LEU A 370 -25.05 8.50 -5.62
C LEU A 370 -24.12 9.36 -6.49
N VAL A 371 -23.62 10.47 -5.95
CA VAL A 371 -22.56 11.27 -6.58
C VAL A 371 -21.31 11.11 -5.72
N ASP A 372 -20.29 10.47 -6.28
CA ASP A 372 -19.01 10.15 -5.65
C ASP A 372 -19.07 9.22 -4.42
N THR A 373 -17.91 8.65 -4.13
CA THR A 373 -17.60 8.00 -2.85
C THR A 373 -16.60 8.86 -2.08
N LEU A 374 -15.91 8.31 -1.07
CA LEU A 374 -14.98 9.07 -0.22
C LEU A 374 -13.59 8.43 -0.20
N PHE A 375 -12.64 9.13 0.41
CA PHE A 375 -11.21 8.83 0.30
C PHE A 375 -10.76 7.49 0.85
N ASP A 376 -11.52 6.94 1.80
CA ASP A 376 -11.27 5.62 2.34
C ASP A 376 -12.57 4.83 2.58
N LEU A 377 -12.39 3.53 2.86
CA LEU A 377 -13.50 2.61 3.11
C LEU A 377 -14.26 2.95 4.40
N PRO A 378 -13.61 3.31 5.54
CA PRO A 378 -14.33 3.75 6.74
C PRO A 378 -15.27 4.95 6.51
N LEU A 379 -14.80 6.01 5.85
CA LEU A 379 -15.59 7.20 5.57
C LEU A 379 -16.75 6.88 4.63
N THR A 380 -16.49 6.13 3.57
CA THR A 380 -17.54 5.73 2.62
C THR A 380 -18.59 4.87 3.31
N ARG A 381 -18.21 3.94 4.19
CA ARG A 381 -19.15 3.11 4.94
C ARG A 381 -20.03 3.95 5.86
N GLU A 382 -19.44 4.89 6.61
CA GLU A 382 -20.19 5.81 7.47
C GLU A 382 -21.22 6.63 6.67
N MET A 383 -20.82 7.14 5.50
CA MET A 383 -21.72 7.87 4.61
C MET A 383 -22.88 6.98 4.14
N LEU A 384 -22.59 5.79 3.63
CA LEU A 384 -23.62 4.86 3.13
C LEU A 384 -24.57 4.43 4.25
N ASP A 385 -24.06 4.18 5.46
CA ASP A 385 -24.87 3.87 6.65
C ASP A 385 -25.83 5.02 7.00
N ALA A 386 -25.34 6.26 6.98
CA ALA A 386 -26.17 7.44 7.23
C ALA A 386 -27.23 7.67 6.15
N MET A 387 -26.92 7.33 4.89
CA MET A 387 -27.88 7.36 3.77
C MET A 387 -28.89 6.20 3.83
N GLY A 388 -28.62 5.14 4.61
CA GLY A 388 -29.45 3.93 4.72
C GLY A 388 -30.93 4.18 5.04
N ALA A 389 -31.24 5.24 5.80
CA ALA A 389 -32.62 5.63 6.08
C ALA A 389 -33.41 6.00 4.81
N ILE A 390 -32.74 6.52 3.77
CA ILE A 390 -33.35 6.89 2.49
C ILE A 390 -33.28 5.70 1.53
N THR A 391 -32.11 5.08 1.41
CA THR A 391 -31.83 4.06 0.40
C THR A 391 -32.55 2.74 0.67
N ARG A 392 -33.05 2.49 1.89
CA ARG A 392 -33.97 1.38 2.17
C ARG A 392 -35.29 1.43 1.37
N HIS A 393 -35.73 2.63 1.00
CA HIS A 393 -36.98 2.85 0.24
C HIS A 393 -36.71 3.22 -1.23
N ALA A 394 -35.55 3.82 -1.49
CA ALA A 394 -35.09 4.17 -2.82
C ALA A 394 -33.64 3.70 -2.98
N PRO A 395 -33.39 2.39 -3.22
CA PRO A 395 -32.04 1.84 -3.31
C PRO A 395 -31.18 2.58 -4.33
N ILE A 396 -29.87 2.64 -4.07
CA ILE A 396 -28.93 3.21 -5.03
C ILE A 396 -28.93 2.30 -6.26
N SER A 397 -29.33 2.83 -7.41
CA SER A 397 -29.30 2.12 -8.69
C SER A 397 -28.14 2.58 -9.57
N HIS A 398 -27.74 3.84 -9.40
CA HIS A 398 -26.67 4.47 -10.16
C HIS A 398 -25.68 5.18 -9.23
N ALA A 399 -24.43 5.24 -9.65
CA ALA A 399 -23.43 6.13 -9.07
C ALA A 399 -22.74 6.91 -10.19
N VAL A 400 -22.49 8.19 -9.97
CA VAL A 400 -21.68 9.02 -10.87
C VAL A 400 -20.36 9.34 -10.18
N LEU A 401 -19.24 9.05 -10.85
CA LEU A 401 -17.92 9.49 -10.44
C LEU A 401 -17.59 10.78 -11.18
N THR A 402 -17.37 11.86 -10.45
CA THR A 402 -17.12 13.17 -11.04
C THR A 402 -15.75 13.24 -11.69
N HIS A 403 -14.73 12.64 -11.08
CA HIS A 403 -13.36 12.57 -11.58
C HIS A 403 -12.57 11.46 -10.84
N ALA A 404 -11.30 11.26 -11.19
CA ALA A 404 -10.53 10.07 -10.81
C ALA A 404 -9.79 10.15 -9.46
N ASN A 405 -9.88 11.27 -8.73
CA ASN A 405 -9.18 11.37 -7.45
C ASN A 405 -9.73 10.37 -6.42
N GLY A 406 -8.83 9.87 -5.57
CA GLY A 406 -9.15 8.85 -4.58
C GLY A 406 -10.30 9.23 -3.64
N ASP A 407 -10.43 10.50 -3.28
CA ASP A 407 -11.52 11.05 -2.46
C ASP A 407 -12.88 11.11 -3.14
N HIS A 408 -12.97 10.64 -4.37
CA HIS A 408 -14.21 10.48 -5.12
C HIS A 408 -14.45 9.01 -5.54
N VAL A 409 -13.41 8.18 -5.63
CA VAL A 409 -13.50 6.83 -6.23
C VAL A 409 -13.12 5.67 -5.31
N ASN A 410 -12.37 5.89 -4.23
CA ASN A 410 -11.79 4.80 -3.42
C ASN A 410 -12.84 3.93 -2.71
N GLY A 411 -14.03 4.48 -2.44
CA GLY A 411 -15.12 3.78 -1.79
C GLY A 411 -16.00 2.92 -2.70
N THR A 412 -15.76 2.92 -4.01
CA THR A 412 -16.65 2.29 -5.01
C THR A 412 -16.86 0.79 -4.83
N GLN A 413 -15.90 0.06 -4.25
CA GLN A 413 -16.06 -1.37 -3.93
C GLN A 413 -17.15 -1.67 -2.88
N LEU A 414 -17.57 -0.67 -2.10
CA LEU A 414 -18.63 -0.84 -1.10
C LEU A 414 -20.03 -0.77 -1.71
N LEU A 415 -20.15 -0.37 -2.98
CA LEU A 415 -21.40 -0.33 -3.69
C LEU A 415 -21.83 -1.75 -4.10
N ASP A 416 -23.13 -2.04 -4.01
CA ASP A 416 -23.69 -3.32 -4.45
C ASP A 416 -23.35 -3.58 -5.93
N GLY A 417 -23.09 -4.84 -6.29
CA GLY A 417 -22.74 -5.26 -7.65
C GLY A 417 -23.77 -4.87 -8.72
N ALA A 418 -25.02 -4.61 -8.34
CA ALA A 418 -26.07 -4.15 -9.24
C ALA A 418 -26.08 -2.64 -9.51
N VAL A 419 -25.35 -1.84 -8.72
CA VAL A 419 -25.24 -0.39 -8.92
C VAL A 419 -24.42 -0.11 -10.17
N ARG A 420 -25.02 0.57 -11.16
CA ARG A 420 -24.32 0.99 -12.38
C ARG A 420 -23.49 2.25 -12.14
N ILE A 421 -22.18 2.16 -12.32
CA ILE A 421 -21.26 3.30 -12.22
C ILE A 421 -21.13 4.00 -13.57
N VAL A 422 -21.31 5.31 -13.57
CA VAL A 422 -21.16 6.19 -14.73
C VAL A 422 -20.00 7.16 -14.48
N ALA A 423 -19.09 7.31 -15.43
CA ALA A 423 -18.00 8.29 -15.37
C ALA A 423 -17.65 8.78 -16.78
N ALA A 424 -16.94 9.90 -16.91
CA ALA A 424 -16.41 10.29 -18.20
C ALA A 424 -15.37 9.27 -18.70
N SER A 425 -15.21 9.09 -20.02
CA SER A 425 -14.27 8.09 -20.56
C SER A 425 -12.83 8.34 -20.10
N ALA A 426 -12.41 9.59 -20.02
CA ALA A 426 -11.08 9.94 -19.51
C ALA A 426 -10.95 9.74 -18.00
N THR A 427 -12.02 9.94 -17.20
CA THR A 427 -12.03 9.59 -15.77
C THR A 427 -11.82 8.09 -15.57
N ALA A 428 -12.54 7.25 -16.34
CA ALA A 428 -12.39 5.81 -16.26
C ALA A 428 -10.98 5.36 -16.66
N ALA A 429 -10.41 5.96 -17.72
CA ALA A 429 -9.04 5.69 -18.13
C ALA A 429 -8.01 6.12 -17.06
N GLU A 430 -8.23 7.24 -16.37
CA GLU A 430 -7.33 7.72 -15.33
C GLU A 430 -7.41 6.85 -14.06
N ILE A 431 -8.57 6.25 -13.76
CA ILE A 431 -8.70 5.23 -12.70
C ILE A 431 -7.87 3.98 -13.04
N ASP A 432 -7.92 3.50 -14.29
CA ASP A 432 -7.20 2.28 -14.70
C ASP A 432 -5.67 2.49 -14.78
N ASN A 433 -5.23 3.70 -15.11
CA ASN A 433 -3.82 4.02 -15.37
C ASN A 433 -3.17 4.85 -14.25
N GLY A 434 -3.95 5.28 -13.27
CA GLY A 434 -3.50 6.09 -12.14
C GLY A 434 -2.70 5.28 -11.11
N PRO A 435 -2.02 5.95 -10.17
CA PRO A 435 -1.31 5.27 -9.11
C PRO A 435 -2.30 4.47 -8.25
N GLU A 436 -1.95 3.21 -7.92
CA GLU A 436 -2.80 2.39 -7.05
C GLU A 436 -3.05 3.13 -5.71
N PRO A 437 -4.27 3.08 -5.14
CA PRO A 437 -4.56 3.72 -3.85
C PRO A 437 -3.60 3.31 -2.73
N ALA A 438 -3.08 2.08 -2.78
CA ALA A 438 -2.05 1.61 -1.87
C ALA A 438 -0.79 2.51 -1.90
N MET A 439 -0.42 3.07 -3.05
CA MET A 439 0.71 3.99 -3.16
C MET A 439 0.50 5.29 -2.39
N LEU A 440 -0.74 5.73 -2.15
CA LEU A 440 -1.01 6.88 -1.28
C LEU A 440 -0.67 6.59 0.19
N ALA A 441 -0.70 5.32 0.62
CA ALA A 441 -0.18 4.94 1.94
C ALA A 441 1.30 5.34 2.09
N ARG A 442 2.06 5.52 0.99
CA ARG A 442 3.48 5.95 1.05
C ARG A 442 3.61 7.29 1.72
N THR A 443 2.68 8.17 1.43
CA THR A 443 2.68 9.53 1.99
C THR A 443 2.52 9.51 3.52
N GLN A 444 1.94 8.45 4.09
CA GLN A 444 1.76 8.28 5.54
C GLN A 444 3.01 7.74 6.25
N VAL A 445 3.80 6.90 5.57
CA VAL A 445 4.92 6.16 6.20
C VAL A 445 6.31 6.59 5.71
N ALA A 446 6.43 7.25 4.56
CA ALA A 446 7.70 7.68 4.02
C ALA A 446 8.34 8.79 4.88
N ASP A 447 9.66 8.74 5.01
CA ASP A 447 10.43 9.89 5.49
C ASP A 447 10.83 10.78 4.32
N LEU A 448 10.15 11.92 4.20
CA LEU A 448 10.34 12.96 3.19
C LEU A 448 11.20 14.11 3.72
N GLY A 449 11.86 13.92 4.87
CA GLY A 449 12.58 14.95 5.59
C GLY A 449 11.69 15.76 6.55
N PRO A 450 12.29 16.67 7.34
CA PRO A 450 11.66 17.24 8.52
C PRO A 450 10.41 18.11 8.24
N VAL A 451 10.31 18.65 7.02
CA VAL A 451 9.18 19.51 6.61
C VAL A 451 8.10 18.70 5.92
N ALA A 452 8.44 17.99 4.85
CA ALA A 452 7.46 17.27 4.04
C ALA A 452 6.85 16.06 4.78
N THR A 453 7.59 15.37 5.66
CA THR A 453 7.03 14.30 6.50
C THR A 453 5.92 14.84 7.40
N ARG A 454 6.11 16.03 8.00
CA ARG A 454 5.09 16.67 8.84
C ARG A 454 3.87 17.07 8.01
N TYR A 455 4.11 17.70 6.87
CA TYR A 455 3.07 18.14 5.95
C TYR A 455 2.17 16.99 5.48
N ALA A 456 2.78 15.87 5.08
CA ALA A 456 2.07 14.69 4.63
C ALA A 456 1.28 14.03 5.78
N ARG A 457 1.89 13.86 6.96
CA ARG A 457 1.19 13.31 8.12
C ARG A 457 -0.04 14.13 8.52
N ASP A 458 0.09 15.45 8.65
CA ASP A 458 -1.01 16.37 8.97
C ASP A 458 -2.20 16.26 8.02
N ARG A 459 -1.96 15.92 6.74
CA ARG A 459 -3.02 15.80 5.72
C ARG A 459 -3.57 14.40 5.60
N PHE A 460 -2.74 13.37 5.69
CA PHE A 460 -3.10 12.02 5.26
C PHE A 460 -3.17 11.00 6.39
N GLU A 461 -2.60 11.23 7.58
CA GLU A 461 -2.54 10.20 8.64
C GLU A 461 -3.92 9.76 9.17
N HIS A 462 -4.95 10.56 8.92
CA HIS A 462 -6.32 10.31 9.38
C HIS A 462 -7.07 9.30 8.52
N PHE A 463 -6.62 9.05 7.29
CA PHE A 463 -7.27 8.12 6.37
C PHE A 463 -6.73 6.69 6.50
N ASP A 464 -7.49 5.71 6.04
CA ASP A 464 -7.10 4.30 5.97
C ASP A 464 -7.09 3.80 4.52
N PHE A 465 -5.91 3.75 3.91
CA PHE A 465 -5.77 3.30 2.53
C PHE A 465 -5.67 1.77 2.37
N SER A 466 -5.75 1.01 3.47
CA SER A 466 -5.61 -0.45 3.41
C SER A 466 -6.84 -1.12 2.79
N GLY A 467 -6.59 -2.17 1.99
CA GLY A 467 -7.63 -2.99 1.38
C GLY A 467 -8.48 -2.32 0.29
N ILE A 468 -8.09 -1.12 -0.18
CA ILE A 468 -8.81 -0.41 -1.24
C ILE A 468 -8.58 -1.11 -2.59
N THR A 469 -9.68 -1.39 -3.28
CA THR A 469 -9.76 -1.77 -4.68
C THR A 469 -10.86 -0.93 -5.32
N VAL A 470 -10.57 -0.24 -6.41
CA VAL A 470 -11.55 0.65 -7.07
C VAL A 470 -12.38 -0.16 -8.06
N ARG A 471 -13.70 -0.03 -8.01
CA ARG A 471 -14.61 -0.53 -9.05
C ARG A 471 -14.81 0.60 -10.06
N ASN A 472 -14.27 0.41 -11.27
CA ASN A 472 -14.36 1.41 -12.34
C ASN A 472 -15.78 1.51 -12.93
N ALA A 473 -15.98 2.45 -13.86
CA ALA A 473 -17.26 2.73 -14.50
C ALA A 473 -17.75 1.57 -15.39
N ASP A 474 -19.04 1.24 -15.26
CA ASP A 474 -19.73 0.30 -16.15
C ASP A 474 -20.20 0.98 -17.44
N THR A 475 -20.35 2.30 -17.41
CA THR A 475 -20.82 3.12 -18.54
C THR A 475 -20.02 4.40 -18.59
N THR A 476 -19.46 4.69 -19.77
CA THR A 476 -18.72 5.93 -20.00
C THR A 476 -19.48 6.88 -20.90
N PHE A 477 -19.16 8.17 -20.79
CA PHE A 477 -19.65 9.23 -21.66
C PHE A 477 -18.55 10.26 -21.90
N ASP A 478 -18.69 11.11 -22.92
CA ASP A 478 -17.67 12.12 -23.24
C ASP A 478 -18.10 13.54 -22.92
N ASP A 479 -19.35 13.93 -23.27
CA ASP A 479 -19.82 15.31 -23.12
C ASP A 479 -20.99 15.45 -22.12
N ARG A 480 -22.09 14.75 -22.39
CA ARG A 480 -23.34 14.83 -21.63
C ARG A 480 -23.97 13.45 -21.49
N PHE A 481 -24.50 13.17 -20.31
CA PHE A 481 -25.24 11.95 -20.03
C PHE A 481 -26.46 12.25 -19.15
N ASP A 482 -27.65 11.97 -19.67
CA ASP A 482 -28.91 12.17 -18.93
C ASP A 482 -29.36 10.83 -18.32
N ILE A 483 -29.64 10.84 -17.02
CA ILE A 483 -30.03 9.67 -16.24
C ILE A 483 -31.44 9.91 -15.68
N GLU A 484 -32.34 8.96 -15.90
CA GLU A 484 -33.65 8.94 -15.26
C GLU A 484 -33.57 8.13 -13.95
N ILE A 485 -33.91 8.78 -12.84
CA ILE A 485 -33.92 8.20 -11.50
C ILE A 485 -35.33 8.32 -10.96
N GLY A 486 -36.12 7.24 -11.03
CA GLY A 486 -37.48 7.20 -10.46
C GLY A 486 -38.37 8.36 -10.90
N GLY A 487 -38.34 8.72 -12.19
CA GLY A 487 -39.10 9.82 -12.79
C GLY A 487 -38.46 11.21 -12.69
N ARG A 488 -37.23 11.31 -12.20
CA ARG A 488 -36.43 12.54 -12.14
C ARG A 488 -35.27 12.46 -13.11
N THR A 489 -35.14 13.47 -13.97
CA THR A 489 -33.98 13.63 -14.85
C THR A 489 -32.81 14.24 -14.10
N VAL A 490 -31.67 13.56 -14.13
CA VAL A 490 -30.38 14.03 -13.63
C VAL A 490 -29.43 14.17 -14.82
N THR A 491 -28.88 15.36 -15.03
CA THR A 491 -27.97 15.64 -16.15
C THR A 491 -26.54 15.65 -15.65
N VAL A 492 -25.69 14.79 -16.22
CA VAL A 492 -24.24 14.79 -16.00
C VAL A 492 -23.56 15.47 -17.18
N LEU A 493 -22.66 16.42 -16.91
CA LEU A 493 -21.88 17.13 -17.92
C LEU A 493 -20.40 16.96 -17.60
N ASN A 494 -19.61 16.52 -18.57
CA ASN A 494 -18.15 16.57 -18.47
C ASN A 494 -17.70 17.95 -18.97
N LEU A 495 -17.07 18.71 -18.09
CA LEU A 495 -16.55 20.05 -18.37
C LEU A 495 -15.01 20.08 -18.38
N GLY A 496 -14.38 18.93 -18.21
CA GLY A 496 -12.92 18.77 -18.27
C GLY A 496 -12.39 18.61 -19.71
N PRO A 497 -11.06 18.53 -19.88
CA PRO A 497 -10.06 18.49 -18.82
C PRO A 497 -9.89 19.86 -18.15
N ALA A 498 -9.80 19.87 -16.82
CA ALA A 498 -9.64 21.06 -16.00
C ALA A 498 -8.85 20.73 -14.72
N HIS A 499 -9.49 20.19 -13.70
CA HIS A 499 -8.84 19.75 -12.47
C HIS A 499 -8.04 18.47 -12.74
N THR A 500 -8.68 17.48 -13.39
CA THR A 500 -8.11 16.22 -13.90
C THR A 500 -8.31 16.06 -15.41
N ALA A 501 -8.02 14.88 -15.97
CA ALA A 501 -8.23 14.61 -17.40
C ALA A 501 -9.71 14.68 -17.84
N ALA A 502 -10.66 14.51 -16.91
CA ALA A 502 -12.07 14.82 -17.12
C ALA A 502 -12.77 15.10 -15.79
N ASP A 503 -13.64 16.12 -15.79
CA ASP A 503 -14.24 16.66 -14.60
C ASP A 503 -15.73 16.87 -14.84
N SER A 504 -16.54 16.02 -14.21
CA SER A 504 -17.98 15.98 -14.42
C SER A 504 -18.74 16.66 -13.30
N VAL A 505 -19.84 17.34 -13.67
CA VAL A 505 -20.80 17.93 -12.74
C VAL A 505 -22.15 17.26 -12.88
N VAL A 506 -22.90 17.16 -11.78
CA VAL A 506 -24.22 16.52 -11.73
C VAL A 506 -25.28 17.56 -11.41
N HIS A 507 -26.13 17.87 -12.38
CA HIS A 507 -27.19 18.86 -12.26
C HIS A 507 -28.55 18.18 -12.07
N VAL A 508 -29.30 18.65 -11.06
CA VAL A 508 -30.66 18.19 -10.73
C VAL A 508 -31.61 19.39 -10.90
N PRO A 509 -32.14 19.63 -12.11
CA PRO A 509 -32.79 20.90 -12.44
C PRO A 509 -34.06 21.19 -11.65
N ASP A 510 -34.88 20.16 -11.36
CA ASP A 510 -36.13 20.32 -10.63
C ASP A 510 -35.91 20.69 -9.15
N ALA A 511 -34.80 20.22 -8.57
CA ALA A 511 -34.39 20.56 -7.22
C ALA A 511 -33.53 21.84 -7.15
N GLY A 512 -33.04 22.35 -8.29
CA GLY A 512 -32.15 23.50 -8.36
C GLY A 512 -30.77 23.27 -7.74
N VAL A 513 -30.29 22.02 -7.75
CA VAL A 513 -29.03 21.59 -7.12
C VAL A 513 -27.98 21.21 -8.17
N LEU A 514 -26.73 21.62 -7.95
CA LEU A 514 -25.57 21.20 -8.73
C LEU A 514 -24.50 20.60 -7.82
N PHE A 515 -24.06 19.38 -8.10
CA PHE A 515 -22.84 18.82 -7.55
C PHE A 515 -21.70 19.12 -8.51
N ALA A 516 -20.71 19.88 -8.05
CA ALA A 516 -19.66 20.42 -8.92
C ALA A 516 -18.38 19.58 -8.95
N GLY A 517 -18.28 18.54 -8.12
CA GLY A 517 -17.02 17.82 -7.90
C GLY A 517 -15.88 18.81 -7.59
N ASP A 518 -14.66 18.44 -7.96
CA ASP A 518 -13.49 19.30 -7.75
C ASP A 518 -13.36 20.42 -8.78
N LEU A 519 -14.40 20.72 -9.58
CA LEU A 519 -14.45 22.00 -10.26
C LEU A 519 -14.81 23.16 -9.32
N LEU A 520 -15.16 22.87 -8.06
CA LEU A 520 -15.44 23.88 -7.06
C LEU A 520 -14.80 23.55 -5.70
N PHE A 521 -13.92 24.45 -5.24
CA PHE A 521 -13.29 24.46 -3.92
C PHE A 521 -13.74 25.72 -3.17
N VAL A 522 -14.40 25.59 -2.03
CA VAL A 522 -15.02 26.72 -1.31
C VAL A 522 -14.27 26.98 0.00
N GLY A 523 -13.65 28.17 0.10
CA GLY A 523 -12.80 28.54 1.24
C GLY A 523 -11.50 27.75 1.36
N CYS A 524 -11.18 26.98 0.32
CA CYS A 524 -9.95 26.23 0.13
C CYS A 524 -9.42 26.49 -1.28
N THR A 525 -8.11 26.40 -1.44
CA THR A 525 -7.43 26.72 -2.69
C THR A 525 -7.64 25.59 -3.70
N PRO A 526 -8.16 25.85 -4.92
CA PRO A 526 -8.21 24.86 -5.99
C PRO A 526 -6.82 24.29 -6.29
N ILE A 527 -6.75 23.04 -6.74
CA ILE A 527 -5.52 22.43 -7.24
C ILE A 527 -5.69 22.01 -8.68
N VAL A 528 -4.74 22.33 -9.56
CA VAL A 528 -4.82 22.02 -10.99
C VAL A 528 -3.78 20.95 -11.33
N TRP A 529 -4.22 19.70 -11.52
CA TRP A 529 -3.33 18.61 -11.90
C TRP A 529 -3.15 18.53 -13.42
N ALA A 530 -4.26 18.58 -14.16
CA ALA A 530 -4.25 18.38 -15.61
C ALA A 530 -4.27 19.69 -16.41
N GLY A 531 -5.17 20.62 -16.09
CA GLY A 531 -5.42 21.81 -16.92
C GLY A 531 -5.93 21.46 -18.33
N PRO A 532 -5.97 22.42 -19.27
CA PRO A 532 -5.56 23.82 -19.10
C PRO A 532 -6.42 24.61 -18.11
N ILE A 533 -5.83 25.59 -17.41
CA ILE A 533 -6.57 26.43 -16.47
C ILE A 533 -7.72 27.20 -17.16
N ASP A 534 -7.53 27.60 -18.42
CA ASP A 534 -8.55 28.31 -19.20
C ASP A 534 -9.83 27.46 -19.43
N ASN A 535 -9.70 26.13 -19.53
CA ASN A 535 -10.85 25.24 -19.62
C ASN A 535 -11.66 25.26 -18.32
N TRP A 536 -10.99 25.28 -17.17
CA TRP A 536 -11.68 25.36 -15.88
C TRP A 536 -12.42 26.70 -15.73
N ILE A 537 -11.83 27.81 -16.20
CA ILE A 537 -12.53 29.10 -16.22
C ILE A 537 -13.81 29.01 -17.08
N ALA A 538 -13.76 28.36 -18.25
CA ALA A 538 -14.94 28.13 -19.08
C ALA A 538 -15.96 27.18 -18.44
N ALA A 539 -15.49 26.20 -17.66
CA ALA A 539 -16.35 25.32 -16.87
C ALA A 539 -17.11 26.10 -15.79
N CYS A 540 -16.46 27.07 -15.12
CA CYS A 540 -17.14 27.99 -14.19
C CYS A 540 -18.26 28.78 -14.88
N ASP A 541 -18.00 29.33 -16.07
CA ASP A 541 -19.01 30.07 -16.83
C ASP A 541 -20.19 29.16 -17.25
N THR A 542 -19.90 27.91 -17.61
CA THR A 542 -20.91 26.89 -17.95
C THR A 542 -21.78 26.55 -16.73
N MET A 543 -21.17 26.30 -15.56
CA MET A 543 -21.89 26.02 -14.32
C MET A 543 -22.79 27.17 -13.88
N ILE A 544 -22.33 28.43 -14.02
CA ILE A 544 -23.17 29.62 -13.78
C ILE A 544 -24.39 29.62 -14.71
N GLY A 545 -24.20 29.23 -15.98
CA GLY A 545 -25.27 29.12 -16.97
C GLY A 545 -26.36 28.09 -16.62
N LEU A 546 -26.05 27.06 -15.82
CA LEU A 546 -27.03 26.06 -15.36
C LEU A 546 -28.06 26.64 -14.38
N SER A 547 -27.78 27.81 -13.79
CA SER A 547 -28.72 28.55 -12.91
C SER A 547 -29.16 27.80 -11.65
N ALA A 548 -28.38 26.82 -11.18
CA ALA A 548 -28.60 26.15 -9.89
C ALA A 548 -28.44 27.14 -8.72
N GLN A 549 -29.28 27.00 -7.70
CA GLN A 549 -29.30 27.90 -6.53
C GLN A 549 -28.47 27.37 -5.36
N THR A 550 -28.34 26.05 -5.28
CA THR A 550 -27.57 25.36 -4.25
C THR A 550 -26.51 24.51 -4.92
N ILE A 551 -25.26 24.79 -4.59
CA ILE A 551 -24.09 24.14 -5.16
C ILE A 551 -23.38 23.34 -4.07
N VAL A 552 -23.17 22.06 -4.33
CA VAL A 552 -22.37 21.17 -3.50
C VAL A 552 -20.98 21.09 -4.13
N PRO A 553 -19.97 21.77 -3.57
CA PRO A 553 -18.59 21.67 -4.07
C PRO A 553 -18.01 20.30 -3.75
N GLY A 554 -16.94 19.91 -4.45
CA GLY A 554 -16.10 18.78 -4.06
C GLY A 554 -15.47 19.03 -2.69
N HIS A 555 -15.00 20.25 -2.43
CA HIS A 555 -14.40 20.63 -1.16
C HIS A 555 -14.97 21.93 -0.57
N GLY A 556 -15.26 21.93 0.73
CA GLY A 556 -15.79 23.09 1.44
C GLY A 556 -17.31 23.05 1.68
N PRO A 557 -17.91 24.12 2.21
CA PRO A 557 -19.33 24.16 2.52
C PRO A 557 -20.23 24.25 1.28
N VAL A 558 -21.45 23.71 1.40
CA VAL A 558 -22.55 23.95 0.43
C VAL A 558 -22.83 25.44 0.33
N CYS A 559 -22.91 25.95 -0.90
CA CYS A 559 -22.85 27.37 -1.22
C CYS A 559 -23.83 27.77 -2.33
N GLY A 560 -23.88 29.07 -2.65
CA GLY A 560 -24.59 29.57 -3.81
C GLY A 560 -23.69 29.77 -5.04
N PRO A 561 -24.27 30.23 -6.17
CA PRO A 561 -23.54 30.43 -7.42
C PRO A 561 -22.40 31.48 -7.32
N GLU A 562 -22.43 32.38 -6.32
CA GLU A 562 -21.36 33.33 -6.06
C GLU A 562 -19.99 32.66 -5.80
N ALA A 563 -19.99 31.45 -5.25
CA ALA A 563 -18.76 30.71 -4.99
C ALA A 563 -18.07 30.25 -6.29
N ILE A 564 -18.85 29.97 -7.35
CA ILE A 564 -18.32 29.59 -8.67
C ILE A 564 -17.53 30.76 -9.27
N ALA A 565 -18.06 31.97 -9.14
CA ALA A 565 -17.37 33.18 -9.59
C ALA A 565 -16.05 33.40 -8.82
N ALA A 566 -16.05 33.20 -7.50
CA ALA A 566 -14.86 33.34 -6.68
C ALA A 566 -13.74 32.36 -7.07
N VAL A 567 -14.07 31.12 -7.43
CA VAL A 567 -13.10 30.14 -7.97
C VAL A 567 -12.60 30.57 -9.34
N GLY A 568 -13.48 31.02 -10.24
CA GLY A 568 -13.07 31.57 -11.53
C GLY A 568 -12.10 32.76 -11.39
N ASP A 569 -12.33 33.64 -10.42
CA ASP A 569 -11.44 34.78 -10.14
C ASP A 569 -10.08 34.33 -9.59
N TYR A 570 -10.03 33.30 -8.75
CA TYR A 570 -8.78 32.68 -8.31
C TYR A 570 -7.98 32.12 -9.49
N LEU A 571 -8.62 31.38 -10.39
CA LEU A 571 -7.95 30.78 -11.55
C LEU A 571 -7.39 31.86 -12.49
N ARG A 572 -8.15 32.93 -12.75
CA ARG A 572 -7.66 34.10 -13.51
C ARG A 572 -6.48 34.79 -12.82
N PHE A 573 -6.51 34.87 -11.49
CA PHE A 573 -5.39 35.38 -10.70
C PHE A 573 -4.13 34.52 -10.86
N VAL A 574 -4.25 33.19 -10.80
CA VAL A 574 -3.13 32.26 -11.03
C VAL A 574 -2.53 32.48 -12.42
N VAL A 575 -3.37 32.52 -13.46
CA VAL A 575 -2.93 32.78 -14.85
C VAL A 575 -2.17 34.10 -14.95
N ALA A 576 -2.73 35.19 -14.42
CA ALA A 576 -2.10 36.50 -14.47
C ALA A 576 -0.72 36.52 -13.77
N CYS A 577 -0.61 35.89 -12.60
CA CYS A 577 0.65 35.79 -11.86
C CYS A 577 1.69 34.93 -12.57
N ALA A 578 1.29 33.76 -13.07
CA ALA A 578 2.18 32.85 -13.79
C ALA A 578 2.72 33.50 -15.08
N ASP A 579 1.84 34.07 -15.89
CA ASP A 579 2.18 34.69 -17.18
C ASP A 579 3.12 35.91 -16.98
N GLU A 580 2.91 36.71 -15.93
CA GLU A 580 3.84 37.80 -15.57
C GLU A 580 5.20 37.28 -15.12
N GLY A 581 5.23 36.25 -14.26
CA GLY A 581 6.48 35.64 -13.81
C GLY A 581 7.28 35.05 -14.99
N HIS A 582 6.59 34.36 -15.89
CA HIS A 582 7.17 33.76 -17.08
C HIS A 582 7.73 34.84 -18.02
N ARG A 583 6.99 35.93 -18.26
CA ARG A 583 7.49 37.08 -19.05
C ARG A 583 8.72 37.76 -18.43
N ARG A 584 8.88 37.70 -17.11
CA ARG A 584 10.06 38.21 -16.41
C ARG A 584 11.24 37.25 -16.38
N GLY A 585 11.06 36.03 -16.90
CA GLY A 585 12.10 34.99 -16.93
C GLY A 585 12.37 34.36 -15.57
N TRP A 586 11.41 34.43 -14.63
CA TRP A 586 11.50 33.71 -13.37
C TRP A 586 11.14 32.24 -13.56
N SER A 587 11.68 31.35 -12.73
CA SER A 587 11.20 29.98 -12.67
C SER A 587 9.79 29.93 -12.03
N PHE A 588 9.10 28.80 -12.19
CA PHE A 588 7.79 28.60 -11.57
C PHE A 588 7.88 28.66 -10.03
N THR A 589 8.96 28.14 -9.43
CA THR A 589 9.18 28.20 -7.97
C THR A 589 9.45 29.63 -7.51
N GLU A 590 10.28 30.39 -8.24
CA GLU A 590 10.52 31.80 -7.93
C GLU A 590 9.25 32.64 -8.05
N THR A 591 8.40 32.33 -9.02
CA THR A 591 7.10 32.97 -9.18
C THR A 591 6.19 32.66 -8.01
N ALA A 592 6.04 31.38 -7.65
CA ALA A 592 5.25 30.97 -6.48
C ALA A 592 5.73 31.62 -5.17
N ASP A 593 7.04 31.82 -5.01
CA ASP A 593 7.62 32.49 -3.83
C ASP A 593 7.36 33.99 -3.79
N ARG A 594 7.23 34.64 -4.95
CA ARG A 594 7.02 36.08 -5.06
C ARG A 594 5.55 36.50 -5.07
N ILE A 595 4.61 35.56 -5.29
CA ILE A 595 3.18 35.87 -5.32
C ILE A 595 2.69 36.37 -3.96
N ASP A 596 1.97 37.49 -4.02
CA ASP A 596 1.06 37.95 -2.98
C ASP A 596 -0.34 37.41 -3.27
N LEU A 597 -0.84 36.52 -2.41
CA LEU A 597 -2.14 35.87 -2.59
C LEU A 597 -3.32 36.82 -2.37
N GLY A 598 -3.10 38.01 -1.80
CA GLY A 598 -4.15 39.00 -1.57
C GLY A 598 -5.37 38.40 -0.84
N GLY A 599 -6.55 38.56 -1.42
CA GLY A 599 -7.82 38.05 -0.86
C GLY A 599 -7.92 36.52 -0.76
N PHE A 600 -7.03 35.77 -1.41
CA PHE A 600 -6.98 34.31 -1.34
C PHE A 600 -6.04 33.80 -0.24
N ALA A 601 -5.33 34.69 0.45
CA ALA A 601 -4.34 34.32 1.47
C ALA A 601 -4.93 33.61 2.70
N ASP A 602 -6.24 33.77 2.93
CA ASP A 602 -6.99 33.16 4.04
C ASP A 602 -7.70 31.86 3.63
N TRP A 603 -7.61 31.45 2.36
CA TRP A 603 -8.14 30.16 1.93
C TRP A 603 -7.25 29.02 2.44
N LEU A 604 -7.88 27.91 2.80
CA LEU A 604 -7.18 26.70 3.22
C LEU A 604 -6.26 26.18 2.10
N ASP A 605 -5.18 25.51 2.50
CA ASP A 605 -4.21 24.87 1.60
C ASP A 605 -3.60 25.82 0.54
N ALA A 606 -3.30 27.06 0.94
CA ALA A 606 -2.72 28.09 0.09
C ALA A 606 -1.44 27.65 -0.65
N GLU A 607 -0.71 26.66 -0.12
CA GLU A 607 0.47 26.10 -0.77
C GLU A 607 0.19 25.41 -2.11
N ARG A 608 -1.07 25.09 -2.42
CA ARG A 608 -1.51 24.61 -3.74
C ARG A 608 -1.16 25.56 -4.88
N ILE A 609 -0.90 26.84 -4.58
CA ILE A 609 -0.36 27.79 -5.55
C ILE A 609 0.92 27.29 -6.26
N VAL A 610 1.77 26.51 -5.59
CA VAL A 610 2.99 25.98 -6.19
C VAL A 610 2.66 25.04 -7.35
N ALA A 611 1.71 24.12 -7.15
CA ALA A 611 1.25 23.20 -8.19
C ALA A 611 0.53 23.94 -9.32
N ASN A 612 -0.30 24.93 -8.98
CA ASN A 612 -1.08 25.70 -9.95
C ASN A 612 -0.17 26.54 -10.88
N ILE A 613 0.86 27.18 -10.32
CA ILE A 613 1.85 27.93 -11.11
C ILE A 613 2.70 26.99 -11.95
N HIS A 614 3.12 25.84 -11.41
CA HIS A 614 3.83 24.81 -12.17
C HIS A 614 3.02 24.35 -13.38
N ARG A 615 1.73 24.06 -13.19
CA ARG A 615 0.81 23.64 -14.26
C ARG A 615 0.67 24.70 -15.35
N ARG A 616 0.49 25.98 -14.98
CA ARG A 616 0.43 27.05 -15.97
C ARG A 616 1.76 27.22 -16.72
N TYR A 617 2.90 27.08 -16.05
CA TYR A 617 4.20 27.12 -16.74
C TYR A 617 4.35 25.99 -17.76
N ARG A 618 3.84 24.78 -17.45
CA ARG A 618 3.79 23.65 -18.40
C ARG A 618 2.88 23.93 -19.61
N GLU A 619 1.88 24.80 -19.49
CA GLU A 619 1.06 25.24 -20.63
C GLU A 619 1.75 26.30 -21.50
N LEU A 620 2.59 27.14 -20.89
CA LEU A 620 3.31 28.23 -21.57
C LEU A 620 4.59 27.76 -22.27
N ASP A 621 5.30 26.80 -21.68
CA ASP A 621 6.60 26.32 -22.14
C ASP A 621 6.76 24.81 -21.90
N ASP A 622 6.82 24.05 -23.00
CA ASP A 622 7.05 22.60 -23.02
C ASP A 622 8.38 22.20 -22.35
N ALA A 623 9.36 23.11 -22.27
CA ALA A 623 10.64 22.88 -21.61
C ALA A 623 10.55 22.92 -20.07
N THR A 624 9.45 23.41 -19.49
CA THR A 624 9.22 23.35 -18.04
C THR A 624 9.24 21.89 -17.57
N PRO A 625 10.03 21.49 -16.56
CA PRO A 625 10.12 20.08 -16.15
C PRO A 625 8.77 19.47 -15.71
N THR A 626 8.49 18.25 -16.14
CA THR A 626 7.45 17.41 -15.52
C THR A 626 7.95 16.96 -14.14
N LEU A 627 7.08 17.06 -13.13
CA LEU A 627 7.39 16.67 -11.76
C LEU A 627 6.39 15.62 -11.31
N ASP A 628 6.87 14.60 -10.59
CA ASP A 628 5.98 13.65 -9.91
C ASP A 628 5.23 14.31 -8.74
N LEU A 629 4.17 13.64 -8.28
CA LEU A 629 3.32 14.11 -7.20
C LEU A 629 4.10 14.35 -5.89
N MET A 630 5.01 13.45 -5.53
CA MET A 630 5.79 13.55 -4.29
C MET A 630 6.71 14.76 -4.30
N ARG A 631 7.30 15.05 -5.45
CA ARG A 631 8.17 16.21 -5.64
C ARG A 631 7.39 17.51 -5.56
N LEU A 632 6.21 17.58 -6.18
CA LEU A 632 5.32 18.73 -6.07
C LEU A 632 4.87 18.96 -4.62
N MET A 633 4.41 17.90 -3.94
CA MET A 633 4.01 17.97 -2.53
C MET A 633 5.15 18.44 -1.62
N ARG A 634 6.39 18.03 -1.89
CA ARG A 634 7.55 18.50 -1.15
C ARG A 634 7.79 20.00 -1.34
N LEU A 635 7.66 20.52 -2.56
CA LEU A 635 7.77 21.95 -2.84
C LEU A 635 6.63 22.74 -2.17
N GLN A 636 5.40 22.22 -2.18
CA GLN A 636 4.26 22.80 -1.45
C GLN A 636 4.54 22.88 0.06
N ALA A 637 5.06 21.81 0.66
CA ALA A 637 5.40 21.76 2.08
C ALA A 637 6.49 22.79 2.44
N GLU A 638 7.54 22.89 1.62
CA GLU A 638 8.63 23.86 1.78
C GLU A 638 8.10 25.30 1.68
N TRP A 639 7.26 25.58 0.68
CA TRP A 639 6.61 26.88 0.49
C TRP A 639 5.74 27.27 1.70
N LEU A 640 4.96 26.33 2.24
CA LEU A 640 4.12 26.60 3.41
C LEU A 640 4.97 26.92 4.64
N ALA A 641 6.00 26.10 4.89
CA ALA A 641 6.85 26.24 6.06
C ALA A 641 7.60 27.59 6.11
N THR A 642 8.06 28.09 4.97
CA THR A 642 8.74 29.40 4.90
C THR A 642 7.81 30.56 5.25
N ARG A 643 6.56 30.54 4.75
CA ARG A 643 5.57 31.58 5.02
C ARG A 643 4.97 31.51 6.42
N THR A 644 4.81 30.32 7.00
CA THR A 644 4.39 30.21 8.41
C THR A 644 5.46 30.75 9.35
N ARG A 645 6.75 30.56 9.06
CA ARG A 645 7.86 31.15 9.83
C ARG A 645 7.91 32.67 9.71
N ALA A 646 7.60 33.24 8.55
CA ALA A 646 7.58 34.70 8.36
C ALA A 646 6.42 35.40 9.10
N ARG A 647 5.38 34.65 9.51
CA ARG A 647 4.21 35.15 10.26
C ARG A 647 4.35 35.00 11.79
N ARG A 648 5.37 34.28 12.28
CA ARG A 648 5.72 34.13 13.71
C ARG A 648 6.88 35.05 14.05
#